data_AF-A0A261KLQ5-F1
#
_entry.id   AF-A0A261KLQ5-F1
#
_cell.length_a   1.000
_cell.length_b   1.000
_cell.length_c   1.000
_cell.angle_alpha   90.00
_cell.angle_beta   90.00
_cell.angle_gamma   90.00
#
_symmetry.space_group_name_H-M   'P 1'
#
loop_
_entity.id
_entity.type
_entity.pdbx_description
1 polymer ?
#
loop_
_entity_poly.entity_id
_entity_poly.type
_entity_poly.pdbx_seq_one_letter_code
_entity_poly.pdbx_strand_id
1 'polypeptide(L)'
;MAGKLWRNIWQVLNTEIKFNSSGIVTGGVEASKALFEIAKALQENKDAKELKPFIENIDSVLDVLNSPLGKVVKESLPFLPIATGIIAYIVKQSRREPTLEDAVQLVAQVAYLESFRQFFIEHPEISERLTETEASEAVQKKINKLDEDINFNDRDAKNTLICFYDSPLRKKFDDILFARLKESGLDENTAKIVTERISRSTHRYMKEAVVKVKDDAKKLAGIYGDGWQQDLEVYGSIDNYLKDNIATKPQEKVFDENFYFRQIYVPLEVKSVKSDGKVQETTTSQNIEEWAKTILVDKKKDKQVLFIQAGPGRGKSVFCRMFADWVRRELHPIYTPILIRLRDVRNFAANIDETLADAVGWDFVKTDSGWLTDRNTRFLFLLDGFDELLLERGASNDLKVFLDQVAQFQKRAGENKERGHRVLITGRPLALYGIERLMPSNLERVSILPMGDDIQQQWFKKWQMVVREARTEKFREFLHSQQCPEQVKELAREPLLLYLLVAMHRDKKLQVEMSVTTNVGGTKVLIYEQALKWVLEKQRGNVSREITQLEREDLEILLAEAGLCVVQSGGEYAAIKMIEDRLVKQGYKELQALIEKARQDKREDGLKNALAAFYLKSAAGAENSVEFFHKSFGEFLCAKRMAESLEDLTEKTGKRRKTYVVSDEELEWQVYDLFGYSNLTAEVVEYLMALLVKSEVELVVLFERLHGFYLDWCDGKFIEATEETLPQKKGRQLQQWGIESGQRRVDIYTGLNVMILLFELHRYGQSQEGLREQLHFYPCGKRDSEDFENTKLLKIIGYSQCLENRAFVEIVGKFLISADLIGTNLISADLIGANLSDANLSDAILIGACLSGADLSGANLRDTDLIGAYLIGTNLSNIKWNNQTNWSNTIGLHEAREVPEDLQQNPEFAAAVAQSRAASQQQQ
;
A
#
# COMPACT_ATOMS: atom_id res chain seq x y z
N MET A 1 -25.10 -39.90 40.40
CA MET A 1 -24.32 -40.65 39.39
C MET A 1 -23.07 -39.91 38.88
N ALA A 2 -22.64 -38.79 39.48
CA ALA A 2 -21.27 -38.23 39.44
C ALA A 2 -20.21 -39.20 40.01
N GLY A 3 -19.30 -39.78 39.24
CA GLY A 3 -18.29 -40.69 39.79
C GLY A 3 -18.29 -42.08 39.17
N LYS A 4 -18.53 -42.24 37.87
CA LYS A 4 -18.27 -43.55 37.23
C LYS A 4 -16.77 -43.78 37.06
N LEU A 5 -16.02 -42.75 36.63
CA LEU A 5 -14.55 -42.76 36.49
C LEU A 5 -13.85 -43.06 37.82
N TRP A 6 -14.08 -42.19 38.81
CA TRP A 6 -13.46 -42.34 40.12
C TRP A 6 -14.03 -43.52 40.91
N ARG A 7 -15.32 -43.91 40.75
CA ARG A 7 -15.79 -45.19 41.32
C ARG A 7 -15.25 -46.41 40.58
N ASN A 8 -14.89 -46.35 39.31
CA ASN A 8 -14.23 -47.46 38.60
C ASN A 8 -12.76 -47.60 39.06
N ILE A 9 -12.04 -46.47 39.13
CA ILE A 9 -10.70 -46.40 39.76
C ILE A 9 -10.79 -46.93 41.20
N TRP A 10 -11.82 -46.52 41.94
CA TRP A 10 -12.05 -46.94 43.32
C TRP A 10 -12.54 -48.39 43.44
N GLN A 11 -13.36 -48.91 42.53
CA GLN A 11 -13.77 -50.33 42.49
C GLN A 11 -12.59 -51.24 42.19
N VAL A 12 -11.68 -50.81 41.31
CA VAL A 12 -10.40 -51.50 41.07
C VAL A 12 -9.55 -51.47 42.35
N LEU A 13 -9.47 -50.33 43.05
CA LEU A 13 -8.76 -50.21 44.33
C LEU A 13 -9.43 -50.95 45.51
N ASN A 14 -10.75 -51.18 45.47
CA ASN A 14 -11.54 -51.81 46.54
C ASN A 14 -11.69 -53.33 46.42
N THR A 15 -11.15 -53.97 45.37
CA THR A 15 -11.18 -55.43 45.28
C THR A 15 -10.27 -56.14 46.31
N GLU A 16 -9.42 -55.41 47.04
CA GLU A 16 -8.57 -55.98 48.11
C GLU A 16 -8.63 -55.29 49.49
N ILE A 17 -9.41 -54.21 49.69
CA ILE A 17 -9.48 -53.51 51.00
C ILE A 17 -10.92 -53.09 51.32
N LYS A 18 -11.45 -53.51 52.49
CA LYS A 18 -12.76 -53.08 53.00
C LYS A 18 -12.65 -51.74 53.74
N PHE A 19 -13.44 -50.74 53.36
CA PHE A 19 -13.70 -49.55 54.17
C PHE A 19 -15.19 -49.16 54.17
N ASN A 20 -15.63 -48.60 55.32
CA ASN A 20 -16.99 -48.12 55.56
C ASN A 20 -17.24 -46.78 54.83
N SER A 21 -18.24 -46.77 53.96
CA SER A 21 -18.75 -45.57 53.30
C SER A 21 -19.66 -44.75 54.23
N SER A 22 -19.12 -43.78 54.94
CA SER A 22 -19.94 -42.74 55.60
C SER A 22 -19.15 -41.44 55.71
N GLY A 23 -19.31 -40.56 54.73
CA GLY A 23 -18.71 -39.22 54.70
C GLY A 23 -18.03 -38.91 53.38
N ILE A 24 -18.79 -38.82 52.28
CA ILE A 24 -18.29 -38.32 51.00
C ILE A 24 -18.52 -36.81 51.00
N VAL A 25 -17.45 -36.02 51.02
CA VAL A 25 -17.51 -34.57 50.83
C VAL A 25 -17.87 -34.32 49.37
N THR A 26 -19.02 -33.71 49.13
CA THR A 26 -19.57 -33.45 47.80
C THR A 26 -18.94 -32.20 47.17
N GLY A 27 -18.24 -32.35 46.04
CA GLY A 27 -17.82 -31.31 45.07
C GLY A 27 -17.82 -29.85 45.52
N GLY A 28 -16.90 -29.48 46.42
CA GLY A 28 -16.76 -28.14 47.00
C GLY A 28 -15.32 -27.64 47.11
N VAL A 29 -15.11 -26.48 47.75
CA VAL A 29 -13.78 -25.83 47.94
C VAL A 29 -12.75 -26.76 48.62
N GLU A 30 -13.22 -27.72 49.42
CA GLU A 30 -12.39 -28.73 50.07
C GLU A 30 -11.79 -29.75 49.08
N ALA A 31 -12.52 -30.12 48.02
CA ALA A 31 -12.01 -30.99 46.95
C ALA A 31 -10.92 -30.28 46.13
N SER A 32 -11.06 -28.97 45.90
CA SER A 32 -9.99 -28.17 45.29
C SER A 32 -8.72 -28.20 46.14
N LYS A 33 -8.83 -27.98 47.46
CA LYS A 33 -7.67 -28.03 48.39
C LYS A 33 -6.98 -29.40 48.38
N ALA A 34 -7.74 -30.49 48.30
CA ALA A 34 -7.18 -31.83 48.16
C ALA A 34 -6.38 -32.01 46.86
N LEU A 35 -6.86 -31.46 45.73
CA LEU A 35 -6.14 -31.46 44.44
C LEU A 35 -4.83 -30.66 44.50
N PHE A 36 -4.82 -29.53 45.20
CA PHE A 36 -3.61 -28.73 45.44
C PHE A 36 -2.54 -29.51 46.21
N GLU A 37 -2.94 -30.22 47.28
CA GLU A 37 -2.01 -31.06 48.05
C GLU A 37 -1.50 -32.26 47.25
N ILE A 38 -2.33 -32.87 46.39
CA ILE A 38 -1.89 -33.94 45.47
C ILE A 38 -0.84 -33.44 44.49
N ALA A 39 -1.09 -32.29 43.84
CA ALA A 39 -0.15 -31.71 42.88
C ALA A 39 1.20 -31.41 43.53
N LYS A 40 1.18 -30.86 44.75
CA LYS A 40 2.37 -30.56 45.54
C LYS A 40 3.13 -31.82 45.98
N ALA A 41 2.41 -32.83 46.47
CA ALA A 41 3.02 -34.10 46.88
C ALA A 41 3.69 -34.84 45.69
N LEU A 42 3.07 -34.78 44.51
CA LEU A 42 3.63 -35.34 43.28
C LEU A 42 4.87 -34.58 42.79
N GLN A 43 4.92 -33.26 42.97
CA GLN A 43 6.09 -32.44 42.66
C GLN A 43 7.30 -32.77 43.56
N GLU A 44 7.04 -33.18 44.80
CA GLU A 44 8.05 -33.58 45.79
C GLU A 44 8.51 -35.05 45.64
N ASN A 45 8.09 -35.76 44.56
CA ASN A 45 8.35 -37.19 44.34
C ASN A 45 7.92 -38.10 45.51
N LYS A 46 6.84 -37.75 46.21
CA LYS A 46 6.31 -38.56 47.30
C LYS A 46 5.68 -39.86 46.79
N ASP A 47 5.78 -40.90 47.62
CA ASP A 47 5.40 -42.26 47.24
C ASP A 47 3.87 -42.37 47.06
N ALA A 48 3.41 -43.19 46.11
CA ALA A 48 2.01 -43.19 45.70
C ALA A 48 1.02 -43.65 46.80
N LYS A 49 1.53 -44.23 47.89
CA LYS A 49 0.78 -44.54 49.11
C LYS A 49 0.39 -43.30 49.92
N GLU A 50 1.15 -42.20 49.82
CA GLU A 50 0.89 -40.93 50.51
C GLU A 50 -0.21 -40.09 49.83
N LEU A 51 -0.50 -40.38 48.55
CA LEU A 51 -1.56 -39.71 47.77
C LEU A 51 -2.97 -40.27 48.08
N LYS A 52 -3.04 -41.44 48.70
CA LYS A 52 -4.29 -42.19 48.95
C LYS A 52 -5.38 -41.40 49.71
N PRO A 53 -5.09 -40.67 50.82
CA PRO A 53 -6.12 -39.96 51.58
C PRO A 53 -6.73 -38.77 50.85
N PHE A 54 -5.97 -38.20 49.91
CA PHE A 54 -6.41 -37.03 49.14
C PHE A 54 -7.25 -37.43 47.93
N ILE A 55 -6.93 -38.56 47.30
CA ILE A 55 -7.69 -39.13 46.17
C ILE A 55 -9.12 -39.51 46.60
N GLU A 56 -9.34 -39.88 47.86
CA GLU A 56 -10.66 -40.26 48.40
C GLU A 56 -11.68 -39.11 48.44
N ASN A 57 -11.25 -37.86 48.28
CA ASN A 57 -12.09 -36.65 48.41
C ASN A 57 -12.33 -35.90 47.10
N ILE A 58 -12.01 -36.47 45.93
CA ILE A 58 -12.09 -35.80 44.63
C ILE A 58 -13.07 -36.50 43.70
N ASP A 59 -14.09 -35.76 43.24
CA ASP A 59 -15.06 -36.23 42.25
C ASP A 59 -14.65 -35.85 40.82
N SER A 60 -13.95 -34.73 40.64
CA SER A 60 -13.47 -34.26 39.33
C SER A 60 -12.19 -33.44 39.48
N VAL A 61 -11.26 -33.57 38.54
CA VAL A 61 -10.06 -32.71 38.54
C VAL A 61 -10.44 -31.26 38.22
N LEU A 62 -11.54 -31.05 37.49
CA LEU A 62 -12.11 -29.71 37.25
C LEU A 62 -12.67 -29.05 38.51
N ASP A 63 -12.76 -29.74 39.65
CA ASP A 63 -13.14 -29.13 40.94
C ASP A 63 -12.19 -28.01 41.35
N VAL A 64 -10.97 -27.93 40.81
CA VAL A 64 -10.07 -26.77 40.96
C VAL A 64 -10.76 -25.46 40.56
N LEU A 65 -11.64 -25.48 39.55
CA LEU A 65 -12.37 -24.30 39.10
C LEU A 65 -13.41 -23.79 40.11
N ASN A 66 -13.76 -24.57 41.15
CA ASN A 66 -14.62 -24.11 42.24
C ASN A 66 -13.91 -23.08 43.15
N SER A 67 -12.58 -23.12 43.19
CA SER A 67 -11.78 -22.17 43.93
C SER A 67 -11.68 -20.82 43.22
N PRO A 68 -11.28 -19.75 43.95
CA PRO A 68 -11.01 -18.46 43.34
C PRO A 68 -9.93 -18.56 42.24
N LEU A 69 -10.28 -18.26 40.98
CA LEU A 69 -9.38 -18.45 39.84
C LEU A 69 -8.07 -17.66 39.99
N GLY A 70 -8.12 -16.47 40.60
CA GLY A 70 -6.92 -15.68 40.88
C GLY A 70 -5.93 -16.38 41.82
N LYS A 71 -6.38 -17.25 42.72
CA LYS A 71 -5.49 -18.07 43.57
C LYS A 71 -4.94 -19.25 42.80
N VAL A 72 -5.81 -19.93 42.03
CA VAL A 72 -5.44 -21.09 41.20
C VAL A 72 -4.31 -20.74 40.23
N VAL A 73 -4.37 -19.57 39.59
CA VAL A 73 -3.34 -19.10 38.66
C VAL A 73 -2.03 -18.77 39.38
N LYS A 74 -2.08 -18.11 40.54
CA LYS A 74 -0.89 -17.66 41.29
C LYS A 74 -0.07 -18.82 41.88
N GLU A 75 -0.75 -19.88 42.34
CA GLU A 75 -0.08 -21.01 43.00
C GLU A 75 0.82 -21.83 42.06
N SER A 76 0.75 -21.63 40.75
CA SER A 76 1.72 -22.10 39.74
C SER A 76 2.02 -23.62 39.75
N LEU A 77 1.12 -24.46 40.27
CA LEU A 77 1.31 -25.91 40.33
C LEU A 77 1.06 -26.58 38.96
N PRO A 78 1.93 -27.50 38.50
CA PRO A 78 1.70 -28.25 37.27
C PRO A 78 0.60 -29.30 37.47
N PHE A 79 -0.40 -29.32 36.59
CA PHE A 79 -1.51 -30.28 36.66
C PHE A 79 -1.17 -31.57 35.91
N LEU A 80 -0.36 -31.52 34.85
CA LEU A 80 0.07 -32.69 34.08
C LEU A 80 0.54 -33.89 34.92
N PRO A 81 1.41 -33.70 35.95
CA PRO A 81 1.86 -34.79 36.82
C PRO A 81 0.73 -35.54 37.55
N ILE A 82 -0.42 -34.91 37.76
CA ILE A 82 -1.58 -35.51 38.43
C ILE A 82 -2.12 -36.66 37.60
N ALA A 83 -2.43 -36.42 36.32
CA ALA A 83 -2.89 -37.48 35.41
C ALA A 83 -1.85 -38.61 35.29
N THR A 84 -0.58 -38.24 35.10
CA THR A 84 0.47 -39.24 34.88
C THR A 84 0.72 -40.09 36.13
N GLY A 85 0.70 -39.46 37.31
CA GLY A 85 0.88 -40.13 38.60
C GLY A 85 -0.27 -41.07 38.96
N ILE A 86 -1.53 -40.64 38.73
CA ILE A 86 -2.72 -41.48 38.96
C ILE A 86 -2.72 -42.69 38.05
N ILE A 87 -2.46 -42.51 36.75
CA ILE A 87 -2.42 -43.62 35.77
C ILE A 87 -1.31 -44.61 36.14
N ALA A 88 -0.10 -44.13 36.41
CA ALA A 88 1.02 -44.97 36.82
C ALA A 88 0.73 -45.73 38.12
N TYR A 89 0.06 -45.10 39.09
CA TYR A 89 -0.34 -45.74 40.34
C TYR A 89 -1.34 -46.88 40.12
N ILE A 90 -2.40 -46.64 39.32
CA ILE A 90 -3.40 -47.66 38.98
C ILE A 90 -2.74 -48.87 38.34
N VAL A 91 -1.85 -48.65 37.37
CA VAL A 91 -1.15 -49.70 36.65
C VAL A 91 -0.25 -50.51 37.58
N LYS A 92 0.52 -49.84 38.45
CA LYS A 92 1.42 -50.48 39.42
C LYS A 92 0.69 -51.31 40.47
N GLN A 93 -0.46 -50.85 40.97
CA GLN A 93 -1.22 -51.54 42.02
C GLN A 93 -2.12 -52.65 41.48
N SER A 94 -2.86 -52.40 40.40
CA SER A 94 -3.88 -53.33 39.90
C SER A 94 -3.35 -54.34 38.87
N ARG A 95 -2.14 -54.11 38.33
CA ARG A 95 -1.57 -54.83 37.17
C ARG A 95 -2.50 -54.85 35.94
N ARG A 96 -3.48 -53.95 35.87
CA ARG A 96 -4.43 -53.79 34.77
C ARG A 96 -4.43 -52.32 34.31
N GLU A 97 -4.50 -52.12 33.00
CA GLU A 97 -4.63 -50.76 32.45
C GLU A 97 -6.07 -50.23 32.64
N PRO A 98 -6.24 -48.93 32.93
CA PRO A 98 -7.55 -48.28 32.94
C PRO A 98 -8.25 -48.41 31.58
N THR A 99 -9.58 -48.25 31.57
CA THR A 99 -10.33 -48.23 30.30
C THR A 99 -9.92 -47.01 29.48
N LEU A 100 -10.08 -47.08 28.15
CA LEU A 100 -9.70 -45.97 27.28
C LEU A 100 -10.54 -44.72 27.57
N GLU A 101 -11.85 -44.90 27.75
CA GLU A 101 -12.78 -43.84 28.17
C GLU A 101 -12.29 -43.13 29.42
N ASP A 102 -11.99 -43.91 30.46
CA ASP A 102 -11.58 -43.39 31.76
C ASP A 102 -10.28 -42.60 31.67
N ALA A 103 -9.30 -43.17 30.97
CA ALA A 103 -7.98 -42.58 30.87
C ALA A 103 -7.97 -41.30 30.02
N VAL A 104 -8.78 -41.26 28.94
CA VAL A 104 -8.94 -40.05 28.10
C VAL A 104 -9.67 -38.94 28.85
N GLN A 105 -10.70 -39.25 29.65
CA GLN A 105 -11.39 -38.24 30.46
C GLN A 105 -10.44 -37.59 31.48
N LEU A 106 -9.62 -38.39 32.17
CA LEU A 106 -8.64 -37.88 33.13
C LEU A 106 -7.59 -36.99 32.44
N VAL A 107 -7.00 -37.48 31.34
CA VAL A 107 -6.00 -36.72 30.56
C VAL A 107 -6.61 -35.42 30.02
N ALA A 108 -7.85 -35.46 29.51
CA ALA A 108 -8.53 -34.27 28.99
C ALA A 108 -8.75 -33.20 30.07
N GLN A 109 -9.21 -33.59 31.28
CA GLN A 109 -9.42 -32.63 32.38
C GLN A 109 -8.10 -31.97 32.80
N VAL A 110 -7.05 -32.77 32.97
CA VAL A 110 -5.74 -32.30 33.40
C VAL A 110 -5.09 -31.42 32.34
N ALA A 111 -5.13 -31.83 31.07
CA ALA A 111 -4.61 -31.04 29.96
C ALA A 111 -5.36 -29.72 29.77
N TYR A 112 -6.67 -29.71 30.02
CA TYR A 112 -7.48 -28.49 29.97
C TYR A 112 -7.07 -27.50 31.06
N LEU A 113 -6.84 -27.98 32.29
CA LEU A 113 -6.32 -27.14 33.38
C LEU A 113 -4.87 -26.70 33.16
N GLU A 114 -4.03 -27.55 32.57
CA GLU A 114 -2.68 -27.16 32.20
C GLU A 114 -2.70 -26.06 31.15
N SER A 115 -3.57 -26.19 30.15
CA SER A 115 -3.78 -25.15 29.15
C SER A 115 -4.31 -23.85 29.75
N PHE A 116 -5.24 -23.94 30.71
CA PHE A 116 -5.72 -22.79 31.49
C PHE A 116 -4.56 -22.12 32.23
N ARG A 117 -3.74 -22.90 32.94
CA ARG A 117 -2.60 -22.40 33.70
C ARG A 117 -1.61 -21.68 32.80
N GLN A 118 -1.19 -22.31 31.71
CA GLN A 118 -0.19 -21.77 30.79
C GLN A 118 -0.67 -20.48 30.12
N PHE A 119 -1.95 -20.42 29.73
CA PHE A 119 -2.54 -19.20 29.21
C PHE A 119 -2.35 -18.00 30.15
N PHE A 120 -2.63 -18.16 31.45
CA PHE A 120 -2.52 -17.04 32.40
C PHE A 120 -1.07 -16.72 32.80
N ILE A 121 -0.13 -17.66 32.64
CA ILE A 121 1.31 -17.39 32.78
C ILE A 121 1.79 -16.50 31.63
N GLU A 122 1.32 -16.77 30.40
CA GLU A 122 1.67 -15.99 29.21
C GLU A 122 0.96 -14.63 29.17
N HIS A 123 -0.17 -14.49 29.88
CA HIS A 123 -1.05 -13.30 29.87
C HIS A 123 -1.31 -12.74 31.29
N PRO A 124 -0.28 -12.22 31.98
CA PRO A 124 -0.43 -11.66 33.33
C PRO A 124 -1.44 -10.51 33.41
N GLU A 125 -1.57 -9.72 32.34
CA GLU A 125 -2.53 -8.61 32.23
C GLU A 125 -3.99 -9.04 32.34
N ILE A 126 -4.31 -10.27 31.92
CA ILE A 126 -5.66 -10.83 32.07
C ILE A 126 -5.80 -11.48 33.46
N SER A 127 -4.72 -12.10 33.97
CA SER A 127 -4.71 -12.71 35.31
C SER A 127 -5.00 -11.69 36.41
N GLU A 128 -4.51 -10.46 36.31
CA GLU A 128 -4.73 -9.41 37.31
C GLU A 128 -6.19 -8.95 37.41
N ARG A 129 -6.99 -9.17 36.37
CA ARG A 129 -8.42 -8.82 36.33
C ARG A 129 -9.31 -9.84 37.05
N LEU A 130 -8.79 -11.01 37.40
CA LEU A 130 -9.55 -12.08 38.04
C LEU A 130 -9.78 -11.78 39.53
N THR A 131 -11.05 -11.77 39.95
CA THR A 131 -11.44 -11.59 41.35
C THR A 131 -11.24 -12.87 42.17
N GLU A 132 -11.12 -12.71 43.50
CA GLU A 132 -11.07 -13.85 44.44
C GLU A 132 -12.45 -14.45 44.76
N THR A 133 -13.33 -14.53 43.75
CA THR A 133 -14.71 -15.00 43.91
C THR A 133 -14.79 -16.53 43.76
N GLU A 134 -15.35 -17.20 44.76
CA GLU A 134 -15.66 -18.64 44.70
C GLU A 134 -16.76 -18.94 43.66
N ALA A 135 -16.84 -20.20 43.19
CA ALA A 135 -17.86 -20.59 42.22
C ALA A 135 -19.28 -20.52 42.81
N SER A 136 -20.23 -20.02 42.02
CA SER A 136 -21.65 -20.04 42.43
C SER A 136 -22.19 -21.48 42.54
N GLU A 137 -23.26 -21.66 43.32
CA GLU A 137 -23.97 -22.95 43.40
C GLU A 137 -24.39 -23.50 42.02
N ALA A 138 -24.67 -22.61 41.07
CA ALA A 138 -25.06 -22.98 39.71
C ALA A 138 -23.88 -23.62 38.95
N VAL A 139 -22.67 -23.09 39.11
CA VAL A 139 -21.47 -23.65 38.47
C VAL A 139 -21.00 -24.91 39.18
N GLN A 140 -21.04 -24.96 40.52
CA GLN A 140 -20.76 -26.16 41.29
C GLN A 140 -21.69 -27.32 40.85
N LYS A 141 -22.98 -27.05 40.65
CA LYS A 141 -23.94 -28.03 40.09
C LYS A 141 -23.60 -28.47 38.67
N LYS A 142 -23.00 -27.61 37.84
CA LYS A 142 -22.56 -27.99 36.47
C LYS A 142 -21.36 -28.94 36.51
N ILE A 143 -20.38 -28.68 37.39
CA ILE A 143 -19.21 -29.55 37.57
C ILE A 143 -19.65 -30.91 38.13
N ASN A 144 -20.53 -30.92 39.13
CA ASN A 144 -21.05 -32.16 39.72
C ASN A 144 -21.90 -33.01 38.74
N LYS A 145 -22.34 -32.46 37.60
CA LYS A 145 -23.11 -33.17 36.57
C LYS A 145 -22.29 -33.56 35.33
N LEU A 146 -20.97 -33.41 35.34
CA LEU A 146 -20.10 -33.73 34.20
C LEU A 146 -20.30 -35.16 33.66
N ASP A 147 -20.46 -36.14 34.56
CA ASP A 147 -20.56 -37.57 34.23
C ASP A 147 -21.97 -38.05 33.84
N GLU A 148 -23.03 -37.32 34.22
CA GLU A 148 -24.41 -37.79 34.09
C GLU A 148 -25.01 -37.54 32.69
N ASP A 149 -24.44 -36.60 31.95
CA ASP A 149 -25.02 -36.04 30.72
C ASP A 149 -24.30 -36.46 29.42
N ILE A 150 -23.15 -37.12 29.48
CA ILE A 150 -22.35 -37.47 28.29
C ILE A 150 -22.25 -39.00 28.15
N ASN A 151 -22.85 -39.55 27.10
CA ASN A 151 -22.63 -40.93 26.69
C ASN A 151 -21.25 -41.04 25.99
N PHE A 152 -20.18 -41.02 26.78
CA PHE A 152 -18.79 -41.06 26.30
C PHE A 152 -18.35 -42.50 26.09
N ASN A 153 -18.17 -42.90 24.84
CA ASN A 153 -17.75 -44.25 24.47
C ASN A 153 -16.30 -44.28 23.93
N ASP A 154 -15.73 -45.46 23.71
CA ASP A 154 -14.42 -45.67 23.09
C ASP A 154 -14.20 -44.90 21.77
N ARG A 155 -15.24 -44.68 20.94
CA ARG A 155 -15.13 -43.89 19.71
C ARG A 155 -14.97 -42.40 20.03
N ASP A 156 -15.71 -41.88 21.00
CA ASP A 156 -15.56 -40.51 21.47
C ASP A 156 -14.22 -40.27 22.15
N ALA A 157 -13.71 -41.26 22.89
CA ALA A 157 -12.38 -41.25 23.49
C ALA A 157 -11.28 -41.13 22.41
N LYS A 158 -11.34 -41.97 21.37
CA LYS A 158 -10.42 -41.89 20.21
C LYS A 158 -10.51 -40.54 19.49
N ASN A 159 -11.72 -40.05 19.23
CA ASN A 159 -11.91 -38.76 18.57
C ASN A 159 -11.38 -37.58 19.40
N THR A 160 -11.54 -37.63 20.72
CA THR A 160 -11.03 -36.61 21.66
C THR A 160 -9.50 -36.59 21.65
N LEU A 161 -8.87 -37.76 21.60
CA LEU A 161 -7.41 -37.87 21.44
C LEU A 161 -6.94 -37.29 20.11
N ILE A 162 -7.69 -37.47 19.01
CA ILE A 162 -7.33 -36.90 17.70
C ILE A 162 -7.53 -35.38 17.68
N CYS A 163 -8.64 -34.87 18.22
CA CYS A 163 -8.95 -33.45 18.27
C CYS A 163 -9.86 -33.17 19.48
N PHE A 164 -9.29 -32.60 20.54
CA PHE A 164 -10.06 -32.25 21.73
C PHE A 164 -11.14 -31.19 21.40
N TYR A 165 -10.83 -30.26 20.51
CA TYR A 165 -11.71 -29.14 20.20
C TYR A 165 -13.04 -29.57 19.54
N ASP A 166 -13.08 -30.71 18.87
CA ASP A 166 -14.30 -31.28 18.28
C ASP A 166 -15.00 -32.29 19.21
N SER A 167 -14.44 -32.52 20.41
CA SER A 167 -14.96 -33.51 21.35
C SER A 167 -16.24 -33.07 22.06
N PRO A 168 -17.08 -34.03 22.52
CA PRO A 168 -18.21 -33.73 23.38
C PRO A 168 -17.79 -33.16 24.75
N LEU A 169 -16.57 -33.48 25.22
CA LEU A 169 -16.03 -32.99 26.49
C LEU A 169 -15.81 -31.48 26.47
N ARG A 170 -15.29 -30.95 25.35
CA ARG A 170 -15.07 -29.51 25.17
C ARG A 170 -16.30 -28.70 25.54
N LYS A 171 -17.47 -29.02 25.00
CA LYS A 171 -18.67 -28.19 25.19
C LYS A 171 -18.97 -27.99 26.69
N LYS A 172 -18.86 -29.04 27.49
CA LYS A 172 -19.07 -28.97 28.94
C LYS A 172 -17.95 -28.19 29.64
N PHE A 173 -16.69 -28.39 29.24
CA PHE A 173 -15.55 -27.70 29.86
C PHE A 173 -15.59 -26.19 29.55
N ASP A 174 -15.89 -25.83 28.30
CA ASP A 174 -16.08 -24.46 27.85
C ASP A 174 -17.25 -23.80 28.61
N ASP A 175 -18.39 -24.49 28.74
CA ASP A 175 -19.58 -23.97 29.45
C ASP A 175 -19.31 -23.68 30.95
N ILE A 176 -18.44 -24.47 31.57
CA ILE A 176 -18.01 -24.29 32.97
C ILE A 176 -17.01 -23.13 33.05
N LEU A 177 -15.95 -23.17 32.26
CA LEU A 177 -14.88 -22.17 32.31
C LEU A 177 -15.40 -20.79 31.93
N PHE A 178 -16.21 -20.68 30.89
CA PHE A 178 -16.82 -19.42 30.46
C PHE A 178 -17.67 -18.79 31.57
N ALA A 179 -18.48 -19.60 32.27
CA ALA A 179 -19.26 -19.13 33.41
C ALA A 179 -18.36 -18.64 34.55
N ARG A 180 -17.28 -19.38 34.86
CA ARG A 180 -16.32 -19.00 35.90
C ARG A 180 -15.55 -17.73 35.57
N LEU A 181 -15.07 -17.58 34.33
CA LEU A 181 -14.37 -16.37 33.90
C LEU A 181 -15.26 -15.13 34.03
N LYS A 182 -16.56 -15.25 33.72
CA LYS A 182 -17.54 -14.17 33.94
C LYS A 182 -17.76 -13.87 35.42
N GLU A 183 -17.94 -14.90 36.25
CA GLU A 183 -18.07 -14.74 37.71
C GLU A 183 -16.82 -14.12 38.35
N SER A 184 -15.65 -14.37 37.77
CA SER A 184 -14.36 -13.81 38.18
C SER A 184 -14.07 -12.41 37.61
N GLY A 185 -15.05 -11.76 36.96
CA GLY A 185 -14.97 -10.34 36.57
C GLY A 185 -14.54 -10.05 35.12
N LEU A 186 -14.37 -11.07 34.26
CA LEU A 186 -14.12 -10.85 32.83
C LEU A 186 -15.42 -10.53 32.07
N ASP A 187 -15.32 -9.63 31.09
CA ASP A 187 -16.43 -9.35 30.18
C ASP A 187 -16.70 -10.54 29.23
N GLU A 188 -17.89 -10.55 28.64
CA GLU A 188 -18.38 -11.68 27.85
C GLU A 188 -17.51 -12.01 26.63
N ASN A 189 -16.99 -10.99 25.93
CA ASN A 189 -16.17 -11.21 24.74
C ASN A 189 -14.80 -11.74 25.12
N THR A 190 -14.16 -11.14 26.12
CA THR A 190 -12.85 -11.61 26.63
C THR A 190 -12.96 -13.03 27.15
N ALA A 191 -13.97 -13.33 27.99
CA ALA A 191 -14.17 -14.67 28.54
C ALA A 191 -14.35 -15.73 27.44
N LYS A 192 -15.05 -15.39 26.34
CA LYS A 192 -15.26 -16.28 25.20
C LYS A 192 -13.95 -16.56 24.44
N ILE A 193 -13.14 -15.53 24.16
CA ILE A 193 -11.85 -15.69 23.47
C ILE A 193 -10.88 -16.51 24.32
N VAL A 194 -10.77 -16.20 25.61
CA VAL A 194 -9.91 -16.93 26.57
C VAL A 194 -10.30 -18.40 26.62
N THR A 195 -11.60 -18.70 26.78
CA THR A 195 -12.11 -20.07 26.78
C THR A 195 -11.74 -20.78 25.49
N GLU A 196 -11.96 -20.14 24.33
CA GLU A 196 -11.68 -20.75 23.04
C GLU A 196 -10.18 -21.04 22.82
N ARG A 197 -9.28 -20.15 23.28
CA ARG A 197 -7.82 -20.35 23.23
C ARG A 197 -7.40 -21.55 24.08
N ILE A 198 -7.93 -21.66 25.30
CA ILE A 198 -7.65 -22.79 26.20
C ILE A 198 -8.09 -24.11 25.56
N SER A 199 -9.30 -24.16 25.00
CA SER A 199 -9.82 -25.37 24.37
C SER A 199 -9.04 -25.78 23.13
N ARG A 200 -8.50 -24.81 22.36
CA ARG A 200 -7.62 -25.07 21.21
C ARG A 200 -6.26 -25.64 21.65
N SER A 201 -5.68 -25.07 22.70
CA SER A 201 -4.36 -25.47 23.23
C SER A 201 -4.39 -26.81 23.99
N THR A 202 -5.56 -27.23 24.50
CA THR A 202 -5.71 -28.44 25.34
C THR A 202 -5.14 -29.69 24.69
N HIS A 203 -5.30 -29.86 23.37
CA HIS A 203 -4.81 -31.05 22.67
C HIS A 203 -3.28 -31.23 22.75
N ARG A 204 -2.51 -30.13 22.73
CA ARG A 204 -1.04 -30.15 22.90
C ARG A 204 -0.66 -30.78 24.25
N TYR A 205 -1.31 -30.35 25.33
CA TYR A 205 -1.05 -30.87 26.67
C TYR A 205 -1.60 -32.29 26.87
N MET A 206 -2.68 -32.67 26.18
CA MET A 206 -3.13 -34.06 26.17
C MET A 206 -2.05 -34.98 25.58
N LYS A 207 -1.43 -34.58 24.47
CA LYS A 207 -0.30 -35.32 23.89
C LYS A 207 0.89 -35.39 24.85
N GLU A 208 1.28 -34.28 25.46
CA GLU A 208 2.36 -34.27 26.46
C GLU A 208 2.09 -35.23 27.65
N ALA A 209 0.84 -35.29 28.11
CA ALA A 209 0.42 -36.24 29.16
C ALA A 209 0.58 -37.68 28.70
N VAL A 210 0.07 -38.02 27.51
CA VAL A 210 0.12 -39.38 26.94
C VAL A 210 1.56 -39.85 26.74
N VAL A 211 2.46 -38.97 26.27
CA VAL A 211 3.89 -39.28 26.09
C VAL A 211 4.54 -39.67 27.41
N LYS A 212 4.18 -39.01 28.52
CA LYS A 212 4.73 -39.30 29.85
C LYS A 212 4.26 -40.63 30.44
N VAL A 213 3.08 -41.13 30.06
CA VAL A 213 2.52 -42.41 30.55
C VAL A 213 2.62 -43.55 29.54
N LYS A 214 3.36 -43.37 28.44
CA LYS A 214 3.38 -44.33 27.32
C LYS A 214 3.76 -45.76 27.74
N ASP A 215 4.65 -45.90 28.71
CA ASP A 215 5.15 -47.19 29.19
C ASP A 215 4.17 -47.86 30.18
N ASP A 216 3.38 -47.05 30.90
CA ASP A 216 2.41 -47.48 31.90
C ASP A 216 1.01 -47.73 31.29
N ALA A 217 0.62 -47.02 30.22
CA ALA A 217 -0.70 -47.09 29.62
C ALA A 217 -0.65 -47.34 28.09
N LYS A 218 -0.40 -48.58 27.70
CA LYS A 218 -0.20 -48.97 26.28
C LYS A 218 -1.44 -48.79 25.42
N LYS A 219 -2.66 -48.95 25.97
CA LYS A 219 -3.91 -48.65 25.24
C LYS A 219 -4.07 -47.17 24.88
N LEU A 220 -3.61 -46.26 25.74
CA LEU A 220 -3.61 -44.81 25.48
C LEU A 220 -2.57 -44.45 24.42
N ALA A 221 -1.34 -44.97 24.58
CA ALA A 221 -0.24 -44.72 23.65
C ALA A 221 -0.49 -45.35 22.26
N GLY A 222 -1.09 -46.54 22.22
CA GLY A 222 -1.34 -47.31 21.00
C GLY A 222 -2.30 -46.66 20.00
N ILE A 223 -3.03 -45.60 20.39
CA ILE A 223 -3.91 -44.84 19.49
C ILE A 223 -3.11 -43.83 18.65
N TYR A 224 -1.99 -43.32 19.17
CA TYR A 224 -1.14 -42.36 18.47
C TYR A 224 -0.01 -43.01 17.65
N GLY A 225 0.26 -44.32 17.85
CA GLY A 225 1.38 -45.00 17.20
C GLY A 225 2.73 -44.38 17.57
N ASP A 226 3.65 -44.26 16.61
CA ASP A 226 4.96 -43.60 16.77
C ASP A 226 4.94 -42.09 16.43
N GLY A 227 3.80 -41.53 16.00
CA GLY A 227 3.70 -40.16 15.46
C GLY A 227 3.66 -39.01 16.47
N TRP A 228 3.64 -39.29 17.78
CA TRP A 228 3.52 -38.28 18.84
C TRP A 228 4.74 -37.35 18.97
N GLN A 229 5.95 -37.82 18.61
CA GLN A 229 7.15 -36.95 18.59
C GLN A 229 7.03 -35.88 17.52
N GLN A 230 6.57 -36.28 16.33
CA GLN A 230 6.40 -35.40 15.18
C GLN A 230 5.40 -34.28 15.47
N ASP A 231 4.29 -34.57 16.15
CA ASP A 231 3.30 -33.56 16.53
C ASP A 231 3.82 -32.52 17.53
N LEU A 232 4.61 -32.94 18.53
CA LEU A 232 5.24 -32.02 19.48
C LEU A 232 6.32 -31.18 18.82
N GLU A 233 7.07 -31.76 17.87
CA GLU A 233 8.02 -31.03 17.02
C GLU A 233 7.30 -29.99 16.13
N VAL A 234 6.12 -30.32 15.58
CA VAL A 234 5.27 -29.39 14.83
C VAL A 234 4.85 -28.20 15.70
N TYR A 235 4.35 -28.42 16.92
CA TYR A 235 4.02 -27.32 17.82
C TYR A 235 5.24 -26.46 18.18
N GLY A 236 6.38 -27.08 18.48
CA GLY A 236 7.63 -26.36 18.74
C GLY A 236 8.11 -25.55 17.53
N SER A 237 7.95 -26.08 16.31
CA SER A 237 8.28 -25.38 15.07
C SER A 237 7.34 -24.18 14.83
N ILE A 238 6.05 -24.31 15.13
CA ILE A 238 5.09 -23.19 15.07
C ILE A 238 5.47 -22.12 16.10
N ASP A 239 5.80 -22.49 17.34
CA ASP A 239 6.22 -21.54 18.38
C ASP A 239 7.46 -20.75 17.95
N ASN A 240 8.45 -21.43 17.36
CA ASN A 240 9.65 -20.80 16.81
C ASN A 240 9.31 -19.85 15.65
N TYR A 241 8.43 -20.25 14.71
CA TYR A 241 7.97 -19.36 13.64
C TYR A 241 7.29 -18.10 14.19
N LEU A 242 6.42 -18.23 15.19
CA LEU A 242 5.73 -17.09 15.78
C LEU A 242 6.69 -16.13 16.48
N LYS A 243 7.72 -16.66 17.14
CA LYS A 243 8.76 -15.88 17.81
C LYS A 243 9.68 -15.19 16.81
N ASP A 244 10.19 -15.91 15.83
CA ASP A 244 11.29 -15.44 14.98
C ASP A 244 10.77 -14.67 13.75
N ASN A 245 9.61 -15.07 13.21
CA ASN A 245 9.07 -14.52 11.95
C ASN A 245 7.86 -13.59 12.13
N ILE A 246 7.15 -13.63 13.26
CA ILE A 246 5.98 -12.76 13.49
C ILE A 246 6.24 -11.71 14.58
N ALA A 247 6.72 -12.11 15.76
CA ALA A 247 6.93 -11.18 16.88
C ALA A 247 7.97 -10.07 16.58
N THR A 248 8.91 -10.35 15.68
CA THR A 248 9.95 -9.42 15.24
C THR A 248 9.44 -8.36 14.26
N LYS A 249 8.33 -8.62 13.54
CA LYS A 249 7.88 -7.76 12.42
C LYS A 249 7.48 -6.34 12.82
N PRO A 250 6.76 -6.12 13.95
CA PRO A 250 6.52 -4.76 14.41
C PRO A 250 7.77 -4.03 14.89
N GLN A 251 8.82 -4.78 15.25
CA GLN A 251 10.11 -4.28 15.75
C GLN A 251 11.14 -4.11 14.63
N GLU A 252 10.75 -4.25 13.37
CA GLU A 252 11.59 -3.84 12.25
C GLU A 252 11.72 -2.31 12.25
N LYS A 253 12.93 -1.81 11.97
CA LYS A 253 13.20 -0.37 11.91
C LYS A 253 12.43 0.28 10.76
N VAL A 254 11.99 1.51 10.99
CA VAL A 254 11.39 2.34 9.94
C VAL A 254 12.55 2.92 9.13
N PHE A 255 12.87 2.30 8.00
CA PHE A 255 14.05 2.68 7.21
C PHE A 255 15.34 2.65 8.07
N ASP A 256 16.19 3.67 7.99
CA ASP A 256 17.42 3.79 8.80
C ASP A 256 17.19 4.49 10.15
N GLU A 257 15.93 4.63 10.56
CA GLU A 257 15.60 5.31 11.80
C GLU A 257 15.99 4.49 13.02
N ASN A 258 16.19 5.17 14.15
CA ASN A 258 16.44 4.54 15.44
C ASN A 258 15.16 4.08 16.16
N PHE A 259 14.04 3.99 15.43
CA PHE A 259 12.74 3.58 15.96
C PHE A 259 12.06 2.58 15.01
N TYR A 260 11.04 1.89 15.53
CA TYR A 260 10.40 0.74 14.91
C TYR A 260 9.01 1.07 14.36
N PHE A 261 8.52 0.27 13.40
CA PHE A 261 7.19 0.47 12.81
C PHE A 261 6.09 0.56 13.86
N ARG A 262 6.16 -0.25 14.92
CA ARG A 262 5.17 -0.24 16.02
C ARG A 262 5.02 1.14 16.68
N GLN A 263 6.09 1.91 16.74
CA GLN A 263 6.10 3.19 17.44
C GLN A 263 5.41 4.29 16.63
N ILE A 264 5.48 4.23 15.30
CA ILE A 264 4.90 5.23 14.40
C ILE A 264 3.56 4.81 13.76
N TYR A 265 3.22 3.53 13.79
CA TYR A 265 2.04 2.99 13.12
C TYR A 265 0.73 3.57 13.69
N VAL A 266 -0.15 3.98 12.77
CA VAL A 266 -1.53 4.40 13.01
C VAL A 266 -2.43 3.58 12.07
N PRO A 267 -3.51 2.95 12.59
CA PRO A 267 -4.44 2.19 11.76
C PRO A 267 -5.25 3.16 10.90
N LEU A 268 -5.21 2.96 9.58
CA LEU A 268 -5.87 3.81 8.60
C LEU A 268 -7.36 3.48 8.43
N GLU A 269 -8.09 4.37 7.77
CA GLU A 269 -9.49 4.16 7.43
C GLU A 269 -9.66 3.44 6.08
N VAL A 270 -10.73 2.66 5.99
CA VAL A 270 -11.13 1.93 4.78
C VAL A 270 -12.59 2.17 4.42
N LYS A 271 -12.91 2.03 3.13
CA LYS A 271 -14.27 1.98 2.59
C LYS A 271 -14.50 0.78 1.69
N SER A 272 -15.74 0.30 1.65
CA SER A 272 -16.15 -0.82 0.80
C SER A 272 -16.02 -0.48 -0.69
N VAL A 273 -15.66 -1.50 -1.48
CA VAL A 273 -15.48 -1.39 -2.94
C VAL A 273 -16.58 -2.17 -3.63
N LYS A 274 -17.26 -1.56 -4.62
CA LYS A 274 -18.28 -2.23 -5.45
C LYS A 274 -17.66 -3.29 -6.36
N SER A 275 -18.50 -4.11 -6.99
CA SER A 275 -18.07 -5.08 -8.02
C SER A 275 -17.36 -4.41 -9.20
N ASP A 276 -17.74 -3.18 -9.56
CA ASP A 276 -17.13 -2.36 -10.63
C ASP A 276 -15.75 -1.77 -10.27
N GLY A 277 -15.22 -2.02 -9.07
CA GLY A 277 -13.93 -1.51 -8.61
C GLY A 277 -13.97 -0.11 -8.01
N LYS A 278 -15.11 0.60 -8.06
CA LYS A 278 -15.26 1.94 -7.48
C LYS A 278 -15.54 1.88 -5.98
N VAL A 279 -14.96 2.83 -5.25
CA VAL A 279 -15.19 3.00 -3.81
C VAL A 279 -16.63 3.47 -3.57
N GLN A 280 -17.31 2.88 -2.59
CA GLN A 280 -18.68 3.25 -2.24
C GLN A 280 -18.69 4.52 -1.38
N GLU A 281 -18.92 5.68 -2.00
CA GLU A 281 -18.95 6.96 -1.29
C GLU A 281 -20.02 7.01 -0.18
N THR A 282 -21.14 6.32 -0.38
CA THR A 282 -22.29 6.24 0.55
C THR A 282 -22.03 5.39 1.80
N THR A 283 -20.93 4.66 1.88
CA THR A 283 -20.57 3.87 3.08
C THR A 283 -19.74 4.69 4.05
N THR A 284 -20.04 4.55 5.35
CA THR A 284 -19.22 5.13 6.43
C THR A 284 -17.83 4.51 6.39
N SER A 285 -16.78 5.32 6.55
CA SER A 285 -15.44 4.78 6.71
C SER A 285 -15.34 3.98 8.02
N GLN A 286 -14.47 2.98 8.03
CA GLN A 286 -14.20 2.14 9.19
C GLN A 286 -12.70 2.02 9.40
N ASN A 287 -12.25 1.85 10.64
CA ASN A 287 -10.87 1.51 10.93
C ASN A 287 -10.48 0.15 10.30
N ILE A 288 -9.34 0.09 9.61
CA ILE A 288 -8.88 -1.11 8.89
C ILE A 288 -8.73 -2.34 9.80
N GLU A 289 -8.26 -2.15 11.03
CA GLU A 289 -8.10 -3.26 11.97
C GLU A 289 -9.44 -3.72 12.51
N GLU A 290 -10.33 -2.80 12.84
CA GLU A 290 -11.68 -3.16 13.30
C GLU A 290 -12.43 -3.92 12.22
N TRP A 291 -12.35 -3.46 10.97
CA TRP A 291 -12.92 -4.15 9.81
C TRP A 291 -12.39 -5.59 9.71
N ALA A 292 -11.07 -5.77 9.75
CA ALA A 292 -10.46 -7.09 9.67
C ALA A 292 -10.86 -7.98 10.87
N LYS A 293 -10.87 -7.43 12.09
CA LYS A 293 -11.27 -8.13 13.33
C LYS A 293 -12.73 -8.59 13.25
N THR A 294 -13.65 -7.72 12.84
CA THR A 294 -15.08 -8.04 12.74
C THR A 294 -15.31 -9.20 11.76
N ILE A 295 -14.65 -9.18 10.59
CA ILE A 295 -14.82 -10.22 9.57
C ILE A 295 -14.18 -11.55 9.96
N LEU A 296 -13.06 -11.53 10.69
CA LEU A 296 -12.44 -12.76 11.18
C LEU A 296 -13.30 -13.51 12.21
N VAL A 297 -14.06 -12.78 13.04
CA VAL A 297 -14.91 -13.37 14.09
C VAL A 297 -16.32 -13.70 13.58
N ASP A 298 -16.76 -13.11 12.47
CA ASP A 298 -18.06 -13.42 11.87
C ASP A 298 -18.06 -14.76 11.12
N LYS A 299 -18.67 -15.77 11.75
CA LYS A 299 -18.83 -17.11 11.17
C LYS A 299 -19.60 -17.14 9.84
N LYS A 300 -20.43 -16.14 9.55
CA LYS A 300 -21.12 -16.05 8.25
C LYS A 300 -20.15 -15.73 7.11
N LYS A 301 -18.98 -15.20 7.45
CA LYS A 301 -17.94 -14.75 6.51
C LYS A 301 -16.75 -15.71 6.42
N ASP A 302 -16.85 -16.92 6.99
CA ASP A 302 -15.78 -17.92 6.93
C ASP A 302 -15.44 -18.39 5.50
N LYS A 303 -16.33 -18.16 4.53
CA LYS A 303 -16.09 -18.48 3.11
C LYS A 303 -15.51 -17.31 2.31
N GLN A 304 -15.35 -16.13 2.92
CA GLN A 304 -14.91 -14.93 2.24
C GLN A 304 -13.40 -14.74 2.33
N VAL A 305 -12.81 -14.33 1.21
CA VAL A 305 -11.43 -13.85 1.13
C VAL A 305 -11.44 -12.35 1.41
N LEU A 306 -10.65 -11.92 2.39
CA LEU A 306 -10.51 -10.49 2.69
C LEU A 306 -9.52 -9.89 1.71
N PHE A 307 -9.88 -8.80 1.04
CA PHE A 307 -9.00 -8.12 0.10
C PHE A 307 -8.90 -6.64 0.43
N ILE A 308 -7.68 -6.19 0.77
CA ILE A 308 -7.37 -4.80 1.08
C ILE A 308 -6.63 -4.19 -0.10
N GLN A 309 -7.25 -3.21 -0.76
CA GLN A 309 -6.64 -2.48 -1.86
C GLN A 309 -6.20 -1.08 -1.45
N ALA A 310 -5.07 -0.61 -1.97
CA ALA A 310 -4.63 0.77 -1.79
C ALA A 310 -3.54 1.15 -2.78
N GLY A 311 -3.34 2.44 -3.03
CA GLY A 311 -2.17 2.95 -3.75
C GLY A 311 -0.82 2.60 -3.09
N PRO A 312 0.31 2.88 -3.76
CA PRO A 312 1.64 2.75 -3.16
C PRO A 312 1.78 3.66 -1.92
N GLY A 313 2.66 3.31 -0.98
CA GLY A 313 2.92 4.15 0.19
C GLY A 313 1.78 4.26 1.23
N ARG A 314 0.59 3.67 0.97
CA ARG A 314 -0.59 3.68 1.85
C ARG A 314 -0.55 2.69 3.02
N GLY A 315 0.60 2.07 3.31
CA GLY A 315 0.78 1.27 4.53
C GLY A 315 0.25 -0.17 4.53
N LYS A 316 -0.14 -0.76 3.38
CA LYS A 316 -0.65 -2.15 3.27
C LYS A 316 0.25 -3.18 3.98
N SER A 317 1.54 -3.20 3.66
CA SER A 317 2.50 -4.14 4.25
C SER A 317 2.73 -3.89 5.74
N VAL A 318 2.70 -2.62 6.18
CA VAL A 318 2.84 -2.27 7.59
C VAL A 318 1.62 -2.78 8.37
N PHE A 319 0.41 -2.63 7.82
CA PHE A 319 -0.80 -3.24 8.37
C PHE A 319 -0.65 -4.76 8.52
N CYS A 320 -0.19 -5.49 7.50
CA CYS A 320 0.02 -6.94 7.60
C CYS A 320 0.97 -7.33 8.74
N ARG A 321 2.06 -6.59 8.94
CA ARG A 321 3.02 -6.84 10.05
C ARG A 321 2.37 -6.63 11.42
N MET A 322 1.64 -5.53 11.58
CA MET A 322 0.95 -5.21 12.86
C MET A 322 -0.18 -6.21 13.14
N PHE A 323 -0.95 -6.54 12.12
CA PHE A 323 -2.09 -7.42 12.24
C PHE A 323 -1.67 -8.87 12.51
N ALA A 324 -0.62 -9.36 11.84
CA ALA A 324 -0.07 -10.68 12.13
C ALA A 324 0.40 -10.80 13.60
N ASP A 325 1.10 -9.79 14.13
CA ASP A 325 1.50 -9.79 15.54
C ASP A 325 0.31 -9.66 16.51
N TRP A 326 -0.73 -8.91 16.15
CA TRP A 326 -1.98 -8.87 16.91
C TRP A 326 -2.64 -10.24 16.97
N VAL A 327 -2.76 -10.95 15.84
CA VAL A 327 -3.32 -12.31 15.80
C VAL A 327 -2.48 -13.25 16.66
N ARG A 328 -1.14 -13.15 16.61
CA ARG A 328 -0.23 -13.94 17.47
C ARG A 328 -0.50 -13.72 18.96
N ARG A 329 -0.76 -12.49 19.39
CA ARG A 329 -0.95 -12.15 20.82
C ARG A 329 -2.37 -12.43 21.32
N GLU A 330 -3.37 -12.07 20.52
CA GLU A 330 -4.76 -12.04 20.97
C GLU A 330 -5.56 -13.27 20.53
N LEU A 331 -5.22 -13.88 19.40
CA LEU A 331 -6.02 -14.95 18.79
C LEU A 331 -5.33 -16.31 18.70
N HIS A 332 -4.01 -16.41 18.71
CA HIS A 332 -3.33 -17.71 18.65
C HIS A 332 -3.63 -18.53 19.93
N PRO A 333 -4.04 -19.82 19.84
CA PRO A 333 -4.08 -20.68 18.64
C PRO A 333 -5.46 -20.86 17.98
N ILE A 334 -6.42 -19.96 18.20
CA ILE A 334 -7.65 -19.90 17.38
C ILE A 334 -7.29 -19.72 15.91
N TYR A 335 -6.37 -18.79 15.64
CA TYR A 335 -5.68 -18.64 14.36
C TYR A 335 -4.19 -18.39 14.57
N THR A 336 -3.36 -19.14 13.85
CA THR A 336 -1.92 -18.98 13.75
C THR A 336 -1.62 -18.09 12.53
N PRO A 337 -1.10 -16.87 12.71
CA PRO A 337 -0.82 -15.97 11.59
C PRO A 337 0.35 -16.48 10.77
N ILE A 338 0.21 -16.50 9.44
CA ILE A 338 1.26 -16.81 8.49
C ILE A 338 1.39 -15.61 7.56
N LEU A 339 2.52 -14.89 7.64
CA LEU A 339 2.80 -13.72 6.81
C LEU A 339 3.65 -14.13 5.61
N ILE A 340 3.10 -14.01 4.40
CA ILE A 340 3.76 -14.33 3.14
C ILE A 340 3.84 -13.05 2.30
N ARG A 341 5.05 -12.65 1.95
CA ARG A 341 5.26 -11.62 0.92
C ARG A 341 5.24 -12.31 -0.44
N LEU A 342 4.27 -11.97 -1.27
CA LEU A 342 4.03 -12.69 -2.52
C LEU A 342 5.19 -12.56 -3.52
N ARG A 343 5.96 -11.46 -3.48
CA ARG A 343 7.23 -11.31 -4.19
C ARG A 343 8.33 -12.31 -3.79
N ASP A 344 8.31 -12.85 -2.58
CA ASP A 344 9.38 -13.73 -2.11
C ASP A 344 9.10 -15.19 -2.54
N VAL A 345 7.94 -15.47 -3.17
CA VAL A 345 7.47 -16.81 -3.53
C VAL A 345 8.05 -17.26 -4.86
N ARG A 346 8.82 -18.36 -4.85
CA ARG A 346 9.55 -18.84 -6.02
C ARG A 346 8.84 -19.95 -6.78
N ASN A 347 7.88 -20.67 -6.20
CA ASN A 347 7.17 -21.72 -6.92
C ASN A 347 5.65 -21.54 -6.81
N PHE A 348 5.01 -21.22 -7.94
CA PHE A 348 3.55 -21.21 -8.07
C PHE A 348 3.11 -22.51 -8.74
N ALA A 349 2.59 -23.42 -7.94
CA ALA A 349 2.08 -24.69 -8.42
C ALA A 349 0.65 -24.56 -8.96
N ALA A 350 0.20 -25.58 -9.69
CA ALA A 350 -1.20 -25.71 -10.11
C ALA A 350 -2.16 -25.85 -8.90
N ASN A 351 -1.62 -26.18 -7.74
CA ASN A 351 -2.32 -26.27 -6.46
C ASN A 351 -1.79 -25.22 -5.48
N ILE A 352 -2.68 -24.40 -4.94
CA ILE A 352 -2.34 -23.39 -3.94
C ILE A 352 -1.75 -23.98 -2.66
N ASP A 353 -2.08 -25.22 -2.30
CA ASP A 353 -1.51 -25.88 -1.12
C ASP A 353 0.02 -26.04 -1.25
N GLU A 354 0.51 -26.39 -2.43
CA GLU A 354 1.94 -26.52 -2.75
C GLU A 354 2.62 -25.15 -2.79
N THR A 355 1.96 -24.16 -3.39
CA THR A 355 2.43 -22.77 -3.39
C THR A 355 2.59 -22.22 -1.96
N LEU A 356 1.62 -22.47 -1.09
CA LEU A 356 1.69 -22.07 0.32
C LEU A 356 2.79 -22.83 1.06
N ALA A 357 2.99 -24.12 0.75
CA ALA A 357 4.03 -24.91 1.38
C ALA A 357 5.45 -24.39 1.05
N ASP A 358 5.70 -24.09 -0.23
CA ASP A 358 6.96 -23.48 -0.70
C ASP A 358 7.16 -22.09 -0.10
N ALA A 359 6.10 -21.27 -0.08
CA ALA A 359 6.15 -19.91 0.44
C ALA A 359 6.45 -19.84 1.95
N VAL A 360 5.95 -20.80 2.74
CA VAL A 360 6.21 -20.86 4.18
C VAL A 360 7.60 -21.43 4.43
N GLY A 361 7.93 -22.61 3.87
CA GLY A 361 9.28 -23.17 3.93
C GLY A 361 9.82 -23.54 5.33
N TRP A 362 8.97 -23.60 6.36
CA TRP A 362 9.32 -23.96 7.75
C TRP A 362 9.15 -25.46 8.04
N ASP A 363 9.78 -25.93 9.12
CA ASP A 363 9.83 -27.37 9.43
C ASP A 363 8.43 -27.97 9.60
N PHE A 364 7.49 -27.29 10.29
CA PHE A 364 6.11 -27.79 10.44
C PHE A 364 5.34 -28.00 9.13
N VAL A 365 5.80 -27.41 8.02
CA VAL A 365 5.24 -27.62 6.68
C VAL A 365 5.95 -28.75 5.95
N LYS A 366 7.27 -28.88 6.15
CA LYS A 366 8.11 -29.90 5.49
C LYS A 366 7.95 -31.28 6.11
N THR A 367 7.74 -31.35 7.42
CA THR A 367 7.65 -32.60 8.18
C THR A 367 6.25 -33.20 8.13
N ASP A 368 5.20 -32.39 7.99
CA ASP A 368 3.81 -32.86 7.98
C ASP A 368 3.11 -32.59 6.63
N SER A 369 2.92 -33.66 5.85
CA SER A 369 2.15 -33.61 4.61
C SER A 369 0.68 -33.21 4.80
N GLY A 370 0.15 -33.31 6.02
CA GLY A 370 -1.22 -33.01 6.41
C GLY A 370 -1.39 -31.66 7.13
N TRP A 371 -0.39 -30.77 7.13
CA TRP A 371 -0.41 -29.54 7.94
C TRP A 371 -1.62 -28.61 7.69
N LEU A 372 -2.18 -28.60 6.46
CA LEU A 372 -3.40 -27.84 6.11
C LEU A 372 -4.71 -28.58 6.42
N THR A 373 -4.64 -29.82 6.90
CA THR A 373 -5.79 -30.68 7.23
C THR A 373 -5.79 -31.09 8.70
N ASP A 374 -4.81 -30.65 9.49
CA ASP A 374 -4.81 -30.85 10.93
C ASP A 374 -5.96 -30.07 11.57
N ARG A 375 -6.88 -30.81 12.21
CA ARG A 375 -8.05 -30.24 12.89
C ARG A 375 -7.69 -29.35 14.09
N ASN A 376 -6.49 -29.54 14.64
CA ASN A 376 -6.01 -28.81 15.81
C ASN A 376 -5.38 -27.47 15.45
N THR A 377 -4.92 -27.29 14.21
CA THR A 377 -4.18 -26.10 13.78
C THR A 377 -4.94 -25.32 12.71
N ARG A 378 -5.08 -24.00 12.91
CA ARG A 378 -5.75 -23.12 11.93
C ARG A 378 -4.87 -21.96 11.57
N PHE A 379 -4.59 -21.78 10.29
CA PHE A 379 -3.81 -20.66 9.81
C PHE A 379 -4.66 -19.49 9.34
N LEU A 380 -4.17 -18.27 9.59
CA LEU A 380 -4.57 -17.06 8.88
C LEU A 380 -3.43 -16.68 7.94
N PHE A 381 -3.62 -16.84 6.64
CA PHE A 381 -2.65 -16.45 5.63
C PHE A 381 -2.81 -14.97 5.30
N LEU A 382 -1.79 -14.17 5.59
CA LEU A 382 -1.65 -12.79 5.14
C LEU A 382 -0.75 -12.79 3.91
N LEU A 383 -1.38 -12.70 2.74
CA LEU A 383 -0.72 -12.64 1.44
C LEU A 383 -0.49 -11.18 1.08
N ASP A 384 0.70 -10.67 1.38
CA ASP A 384 1.08 -9.28 1.18
C ASP A 384 1.66 -9.05 -0.22
N GLY A 385 1.06 -8.14 -0.99
CA GLY A 385 1.57 -7.70 -2.30
C GLY A 385 1.05 -8.50 -3.50
N PHE A 386 -0.27 -8.67 -3.65
CA PHE A 386 -0.88 -9.38 -4.79
C PHE A 386 -0.47 -8.81 -6.15
N ASP A 387 -0.31 -7.49 -6.22
CA ASP A 387 0.16 -6.81 -7.42
C ASP A 387 1.63 -7.14 -7.79
N GLU A 388 2.41 -7.68 -6.86
CA GLU A 388 3.81 -8.07 -7.08
C GLU A 388 3.92 -9.40 -7.84
N LEU A 389 2.85 -10.20 -7.93
CA LEU A 389 2.81 -11.44 -8.71
C LEU A 389 2.93 -11.21 -10.22
N LEU A 390 2.52 -10.04 -10.70
CA LEU A 390 2.64 -9.63 -12.11
C LEU A 390 4.07 -9.31 -12.53
N LEU A 391 4.95 -9.02 -11.56
CA LEU A 391 6.24 -8.37 -11.79
C LEU A 391 7.38 -9.36 -12.10
N GLU A 392 7.25 -10.64 -11.75
CA GLU A 392 8.38 -11.57 -11.80
C GLU A 392 8.30 -12.67 -12.88
N ARG A 393 7.17 -12.89 -13.57
CA ARG A 393 6.99 -14.13 -14.39
C ARG A 393 6.33 -14.03 -15.77
N GLY A 394 5.95 -12.84 -16.25
CA GLY A 394 5.30 -12.73 -17.56
C GLY A 394 3.95 -13.49 -17.64
N ALA A 395 3.40 -13.62 -18.85
CA ALA A 395 2.03 -14.06 -19.12
C ALA A 395 1.69 -15.52 -18.73
N SER A 396 2.60 -16.27 -18.09
CA SER A 396 2.44 -17.71 -17.87
C SER A 396 1.61 -18.09 -16.62
N ASN A 397 1.15 -17.13 -15.82
CA ASN A 397 0.15 -17.38 -14.77
C ASN A 397 -0.88 -16.24 -14.77
N ASP A 398 -2.09 -16.54 -15.23
CA ASP A 398 -3.25 -15.65 -15.08
C ASP A 398 -3.41 -15.27 -13.60
N LEU A 399 -3.24 -14.00 -13.24
CA LEU A 399 -3.56 -13.48 -11.89
C LEU A 399 -4.94 -13.93 -11.41
N LYS A 400 -5.86 -14.05 -12.37
CA LYS A 400 -7.19 -14.60 -12.17
C LYS A 400 -7.14 -16.03 -11.66
N VAL A 401 -6.30 -16.90 -12.24
CA VAL A 401 -6.13 -18.30 -11.79
C VAL A 401 -5.65 -18.35 -10.35
N PHE A 402 -4.70 -17.50 -9.96
CA PHE A 402 -4.28 -17.43 -8.55
C PHE A 402 -5.42 -16.99 -7.63
N LEU A 403 -6.16 -15.94 -7.99
CA LEU A 403 -7.32 -15.51 -7.21
C LEU A 403 -8.42 -16.58 -7.16
N ASP A 404 -8.67 -17.28 -8.25
CA ASP A 404 -9.62 -18.38 -8.34
C ASP A 404 -9.18 -19.54 -7.43
N GLN A 405 -7.89 -19.88 -7.42
CA GLN A 405 -7.32 -20.89 -6.51
C GLN A 405 -7.47 -20.49 -5.05
N VAL A 406 -7.16 -19.23 -4.69
CA VAL A 406 -7.30 -18.72 -3.32
C VAL A 406 -8.77 -18.69 -2.90
N ALA A 407 -9.67 -18.25 -3.79
CA ALA A 407 -11.11 -18.24 -3.56
C ALA A 407 -11.65 -19.66 -3.34
N GLN A 408 -11.21 -20.63 -4.14
CA GLN A 408 -11.54 -22.04 -3.97
C GLN A 408 -10.96 -22.62 -2.69
N PHE A 409 -9.73 -22.28 -2.33
CA PHE A 409 -9.13 -22.65 -1.05
C PHE A 409 -9.96 -22.14 0.14
N GLN A 410 -10.33 -20.86 0.14
CA GLN A 410 -11.15 -20.28 1.21
C GLN A 410 -12.55 -20.91 1.28
N LYS A 411 -13.14 -21.24 0.13
CA LYS A 411 -14.44 -21.93 0.09
C LYS A 411 -14.33 -23.34 0.69
N ARG A 412 -13.31 -24.12 0.28
CA ARG A 412 -13.01 -25.45 0.85
C ARG A 412 -12.75 -25.36 2.35
N ALA A 413 -12.02 -24.32 2.78
CA ALA A 413 -11.70 -24.05 4.17
C ALA A 413 -12.95 -23.75 5.03
N GLY A 414 -13.89 -22.97 4.50
CA GLY A 414 -15.15 -22.68 5.19
C GLY A 414 -16.18 -23.82 5.16
N GLU A 415 -16.01 -24.82 4.31
CA GLU A 415 -16.90 -25.99 4.19
C GLU A 415 -16.39 -27.21 4.94
N ASN A 416 -15.07 -27.40 5.00
CA ASN A 416 -14.43 -28.50 5.70
C ASN A 416 -13.93 -28.07 7.09
N LYS A 417 -14.45 -28.70 8.15
CA LYS A 417 -14.01 -28.47 9.53
C LYS A 417 -12.51 -28.74 9.76
N GLU A 418 -11.90 -29.59 8.94
CA GLU A 418 -10.47 -29.93 8.97
C GLU A 418 -9.57 -28.85 8.38
N ARG A 419 -10.13 -27.94 7.56
CA ARG A 419 -9.36 -26.93 6.83
C ARG A 419 -9.76 -25.52 7.21
N GLY A 420 -10.12 -25.26 8.48
CA GLY A 420 -10.72 -24.00 8.96
C GLY A 420 -9.82 -22.76 8.92
N HIS A 421 -9.08 -22.55 7.84
CA HIS A 421 -8.14 -21.48 7.59
C HIS A 421 -8.82 -20.23 7.00
N ARG A 422 -8.16 -19.09 7.13
CA ARG A 422 -8.61 -17.80 6.58
C ARG A 422 -7.51 -17.17 5.74
N VAL A 423 -7.90 -16.42 4.71
CA VAL A 423 -6.99 -15.72 3.81
C VAL A 423 -7.33 -14.23 3.75
N LEU A 424 -6.30 -13.41 3.95
CA LEU A 424 -6.30 -11.97 3.73
C LEU A 424 -5.25 -11.65 2.67
N ILE A 425 -5.65 -10.88 1.66
CA ILE A 425 -4.80 -10.45 0.57
C ILE A 425 -4.68 -8.93 0.62
N THR A 426 -3.48 -8.39 0.44
CA THR A 426 -3.29 -6.98 0.12
C THR A 426 -2.89 -6.83 -1.33
N GLY A 427 -3.31 -5.74 -1.98
CA GLY A 427 -2.93 -5.49 -3.36
C GLY A 427 -3.21 -4.06 -3.80
N ARG A 428 -2.92 -3.77 -5.07
CA ARG A 428 -3.32 -2.52 -5.71
C ARG A 428 -4.59 -2.71 -6.54
N PRO A 429 -5.48 -1.69 -6.60
CA PRO A 429 -6.65 -1.73 -7.48
C PRO A 429 -6.27 -2.04 -8.94
N LEU A 430 -5.15 -1.50 -9.42
CA LEU A 430 -4.67 -1.67 -10.80
C LEU A 430 -4.24 -3.11 -11.15
N ALA A 431 -3.91 -3.96 -10.17
CA ALA A 431 -3.66 -5.38 -10.41
C ALA A 431 -4.95 -6.17 -10.68
N LEU A 432 -6.10 -5.56 -10.36
CA LEU A 432 -7.41 -6.12 -10.60
C LEU A 432 -8.03 -5.63 -11.92
N TYR A 433 -7.33 -4.75 -12.65
CA TYR A 433 -7.80 -4.14 -13.89
C TYR A 433 -7.91 -5.15 -15.03
N GLY A 434 -9.09 -5.21 -15.66
CA GLY A 434 -9.43 -6.15 -16.71
C GLY A 434 -10.04 -7.47 -16.21
N ILE A 435 -10.00 -7.72 -14.89
CA ILE A 435 -10.61 -8.91 -14.27
C ILE A 435 -11.68 -8.54 -13.22
N GLU A 436 -12.03 -7.27 -13.03
CA GLU A 436 -13.00 -6.84 -12.00
C GLU A 436 -14.38 -7.47 -12.16
N ARG A 437 -14.84 -7.64 -13.40
CA ARG A 437 -16.11 -8.30 -13.73
C ARG A 437 -16.03 -9.83 -13.66
N LEU A 438 -14.82 -10.38 -13.63
CA LEU A 438 -14.53 -11.82 -13.60
C LEU A 438 -14.04 -12.28 -12.21
N MET A 439 -14.14 -11.41 -11.20
CA MET A 439 -13.68 -11.72 -9.85
C MET A 439 -14.51 -12.81 -9.19
N PRO A 440 -13.89 -13.64 -8.32
CA PRO A 440 -14.61 -14.56 -7.48
C PRO A 440 -15.63 -13.81 -6.60
N SER A 441 -16.85 -14.35 -6.52
CA SER A 441 -17.95 -13.72 -5.79
C SER A 441 -17.78 -13.69 -4.27
N ASN A 442 -16.80 -14.43 -3.74
CA ASN A 442 -16.49 -14.48 -2.31
C ASN A 442 -15.31 -13.57 -1.90
N LEU A 443 -14.88 -12.64 -2.75
CA LEU A 443 -13.94 -11.59 -2.35
C LEU A 443 -14.68 -10.42 -1.68
N GLU A 444 -14.35 -10.13 -0.42
CA GLU A 444 -14.79 -8.91 0.26
C GLU A 444 -13.70 -7.85 0.17
N ARG A 445 -13.99 -6.74 -0.52
CA ARG A 445 -13.00 -5.73 -0.91
C ARG A 445 -13.20 -4.42 -0.16
N VAL A 446 -12.09 -3.88 0.35
CA VAL A 446 -12.02 -2.53 0.91
C VAL A 446 -10.82 -1.75 0.40
N SER A 447 -10.96 -0.43 0.27
CA SER A 447 -9.89 0.48 -0.14
C SER A 447 -9.42 1.34 1.02
N ILE A 448 -8.11 1.43 1.25
CA ILE A 448 -7.51 2.36 2.22
C ILE A 448 -7.66 3.80 1.72
N LEU A 449 -8.12 4.69 2.60
CA LEU A 449 -8.31 6.12 2.33
C LEU A 449 -7.04 6.94 2.62
N PRO A 450 -6.90 8.16 2.06
CA PRO A 450 -5.94 9.14 2.54
C PRO A 450 -6.14 9.43 4.03
N MET A 451 -5.07 9.81 4.73
CA MET A 451 -5.17 10.21 6.12
C MET A 451 -6.04 11.46 6.22
N GLY A 452 -7.19 11.32 6.88
CA GLY A 452 -7.94 12.47 7.38
C GLY A 452 -7.16 13.17 8.49
N ASP A 453 -7.60 14.38 8.83
CA ASP A 453 -6.88 15.25 9.77
C ASP A 453 -6.68 14.57 11.14
N ASP A 454 -7.67 13.84 11.65
CA ASP A 454 -7.57 13.11 12.92
C ASP A 454 -6.49 12.02 12.91
N ILE A 455 -6.41 11.24 11.83
CA ILE A 455 -5.42 10.17 11.67
C ILE A 455 -4.02 10.77 11.50
N GLN A 456 -3.91 11.85 10.75
CA GLN A 456 -2.64 12.57 10.57
C GLN A 456 -2.14 13.14 11.91
N GLN A 457 -3.04 13.68 12.75
CA GLN A 457 -2.72 14.15 14.09
C GLN A 457 -2.25 13.03 15.03
N GLN A 458 -2.87 11.85 14.96
CA GLN A 458 -2.41 10.68 15.71
C GLN A 458 -0.99 10.26 15.27
N TRP A 459 -0.71 10.33 13.97
CA TRP A 459 0.62 10.03 13.43
C TRP A 459 1.66 11.03 13.94
N PHE A 460 1.36 12.33 13.92
CA PHE A 460 2.25 13.38 14.46
C PHE A 460 2.54 13.21 15.94
N LYS A 461 1.54 12.85 16.75
CA LYS A 461 1.75 12.55 18.18
C LYS A 461 2.75 11.42 18.38
N LYS A 462 2.62 10.34 17.61
CA LYS A 462 3.57 9.22 17.65
C LYS A 462 4.96 9.61 17.17
N TRP A 463 5.05 10.40 16.09
CA TRP A 463 6.32 10.93 15.58
C TRP A 463 7.04 11.77 16.65
N GLN A 464 6.32 12.65 17.33
CA GLN A 464 6.86 13.50 18.38
C GLN A 464 7.46 12.68 19.53
N MET A 465 6.86 11.54 19.87
CA MET A 465 7.37 10.64 20.90
C MET A 465 8.69 9.98 20.52
N VAL A 466 8.88 9.63 19.24
CA VAL A 466 10.10 8.96 18.76
C VAL A 466 11.24 9.91 18.43
N VAL A 467 10.94 11.10 17.89
CA VAL A 467 11.96 12.06 17.41
C VAL A 467 12.27 13.18 18.42
N ARG A 468 11.43 13.39 19.46
CA ARG A 468 11.67 14.33 20.58
C ARG A 468 12.21 15.72 20.18
N GLU A 469 11.66 16.34 19.14
CA GLU A 469 12.05 17.69 18.71
C GLU A 469 10.88 18.67 18.65
N ALA A 470 11.14 19.91 19.09
CA ALA A 470 10.27 21.08 18.90
C ALA A 470 9.95 21.39 17.42
N ARG A 471 10.69 20.79 16.47
CA ARG A 471 10.50 20.97 15.03
C ARG A 471 9.32 20.20 14.45
N THR A 472 8.87 19.13 15.10
CA THR A 472 7.66 18.40 14.65
C THR A 472 6.44 19.31 14.71
N GLU A 473 6.35 20.10 15.78
CA GLU A 473 5.27 21.05 15.99
C GLU A 473 5.26 22.12 14.90
N LYS A 474 6.44 22.68 14.58
CA LYS A 474 6.58 23.66 13.50
C LYS A 474 6.13 23.13 12.13
N PHE A 475 6.46 21.88 11.79
CA PHE A 475 6.04 21.30 10.51
C PHE A 475 4.53 21.04 10.48
N ARG A 476 3.96 20.62 11.61
CA ARG A 476 2.52 20.45 11.75
C ARG A 476 1.77 21.77 11.63
N GLU A 477 2.22 22.81 12.34
CA GLU A 477 1.68 24.17 12.23
C GLU A 477 1.77 24.68 10.79
N PHE A 478 2.90 24.41 10.11
CA PHE A 478 3.08 24.72 8.70
C PHE A 478 2.02 24.04 7.82
N LEU A 479 1.84 22.72 7.92
CA LEU A 479 0.85 22.00 7.09
C LEU A 479 -0.57 22.55 7.23
N HIS A 480 -0.95 23.03 8.42
CA HIS A 480 -2.26 23.62 8.69
C HIS A 480 -2.32 25.13 8.42
N SER A 481 -1.20 25.78 8.11
CA SER A 481 -1.17 27.20 7.79
C SER A 481 -1.69 27.47 6.38
N GLN A 482 -2.20 28.69 6.16
CA GLN A 482 -2.53 29.18 4.81
C GLN A 482 -1.29 29.35 3.92
N GLN A 483 -0.09 29.30 4.51
CA GLN A 483 1.19 29.44 3.81
C GLN A 483 1.69 28.12 3.20
N CYS A 484 1.08 26.98 3.55
CA CYS A 484 1.43 25.69 2.95
C CYS A 484 0.67 25.48 1.63
N PRO A 485 1.38 25.21 0.52
CA PRO A 485 0.75 24.87 -0.75
C PRO A 485 -0.17 23.66 -0.62
N GLU A 486 -1.35 23.73 -1.24
CA GLU A 486 -2.37 22.69 -1.12
C GLU A 486 -1.86 21.31 -1.59
N GLN A 487 -0.97 21.31 -2.58
CA GLN A 487 -0.32 20.10 -3.10
C GLN A 487 0.56 19.42 -2.04
N VAL A 488 1.25 20.17 -1.18
CA VAL A 488 2.06 19.61 -0.09
C VAL A 488 1.15 18.99 0.98
N LYS A 489 -0.01 19.62 1.25
CA LYS A 489 -1.02 19.07 2.15
C LYS A 489 -1.57 17.74 1.63
N GLU A 490 -1.86 17.65 0.33
CA GLU A 490 -2.32 16.41 -0.30
C GLU A 490 -1.27 15.29 -0.23
N LEU A 491 0.01 15.58 -0.51
CA LEU A 491 1.09 14.60 -0.35
C LEU A 491 1.23 14.13 1.11
N ALA A 492 1.07 15.04 2.08
CA ALA A 492 1.12 14.74 3.50
C ALA A 492 -0.03 13.86 4.00
N ARG A 493 -1.03 13.53 3.16
CA ARG A 493 -2.09 12.57 3.48
C ARG A 493 -1.71 11.11 3.21
N GLU A 494 -0.55 10.85 2.61
CA GLU A 494 -0.04 9.49 2.42
C GLU A 494 1.05 9.14 3.45
N PRO A 495 1.00 7.98 4.14
CA PRO A 495 1.94 7.66 5.20
C PRO A 495 3.42 7.71 4.81
N LEU A 496 3.77 7.20 3.63
CA LEU A 496 5.15 7.22 3.14
C LEU A 496 5.64 8.64 2.84
N LEU A 497 4.82 9.43 2.14
CA LEU A 497 5.17 10.80 1.76
C LEU A 497 5.20 11.72 2.98
N LEU A 498 4.25 11.56 3.91
CA LEU A 498 4.27 12.26 5.19
C LEU A 498 5.55 11.96 5.97
N TYR A 499 5.94 10.68 6.06
CA TYR A 499 7.23 10.32 6.66
C TYR A 499 8.40 11.05 5.99
N LEU A 500 8.48 11.01 4.66
CA LEU A 500 9.59 11.64 3.92
C LEU A 500 9.63 13.15 4.17
N LEU A 501 8.48 13.84 4.08
CA LEU A 501 8.35 15.27 4.33
C LEU A 501 8.86 15.65 5.73
N VAL A 502 8.39 14.95 6.75
CA VAL A 502 8.73 15.24 8.15
C VAL A 502 10.19 14.88 8.44
N ALA A 503 10.71 13.79 7.88
CA ALA A 503 12.11 13.40 7.99
C ALA A 503 13.04 14.44 7.32
N MET A 504 12.71 14.90 6.11
CA MET A 504 13.47 15.95 5.43
C MET A 504 13.45 17.27 6.20
N HIS A 505 12.32 17.62 6.81
CA HIS A 505 12.23 18.80 7.67
C HIS A 505 13.11 18.66 8.94
N ARG A 506 13.06 17.50 9.62
CA ARG A 506 13.93 17.20 10.76
C ARG A 506 15.40 17.38 10.40
N ASP A 507 15.79 16.82 9.25
CA ASP A 507 17.17 16.81 8.74
C ASP A 507 17.59 18.13 8.09
N LYS A 508 16.75 19.18 8.14
CA LYS A 508 16.95 20.52 7.56
C LYS A 508 17.14 20.53 6.03
N LYS A 509 16.73 19.46 5.35
CA LYS A 509 16.71 19.38 3.88
C LYS A 509 15.50 20.10 3.28
N LEU A 510 14.44 20.23 4.07
CA LEU A 510 13.24 21.00 3.73
C LEU A 510 13.06 22.09 4.80
N GLN A 511 13.14 23.36 4.40
CA GLN A 511 12.89 24.49 5.31
C GLN A 511 11.45 24.98 5.15
N VAL A 512 10.74 25.15 6.27
CA VAL A 512 9.35 25.67 6.30
C VAL A 512 9.25 27.09 5.73
N GLU A 513 10.35 27.86 5.74
CA GLU A 513 10.42 29.22 5.19
C GLU A 513 10.57 29.28 3.65
N MET A 514 10.96 28.17 3.01
CA MET A 514 11.12 28.10 1.54
C MET A 514 9.80 28.08 0.76
N SER A 515 8.64 27.98 1.43
CA SER A 515 7.34 27.87 0.75
C SER A 515 6.60 29.20 0.57
N VAL A 516 7.09 30.30 1.14
CA VAL A 516 6.42 31.62 1.02
C VAL A 516 6.96 32.41 -0.19
N THR A 517 7.97 31.89 -0.89
CA THR A 517 8.50 32.50 -2.12
C THR A 517 8.62 31.47 -3.26
N THR A 518 7.56 31.41 -4.07
CA THR A 518 7.56 31.26 -5.54
C THR A 518 8.01 29.97 -6.27
N ASN A 519 8.16 28.78 -5.68
CA ASN A 519 8.30 27.56 -6.52
C ASN A 519 7.79 26.23 -5.91
N VAL A 520 6.50 25.94 -6.09
CA VAL A 520 5.86 24.65 -5.71
C VAL A 520 6.53 23.46 -6.41
N GLY A 521 6.97 23.64 -7.65
CA GLY A 521 7.71 22.64 -8.45
C GLY A 521 9.03 22.23 -7.80
N GLY A 522 9.79 23.20 -7.31
CA GLY A 522 11.06 22.96 -6.60
C GLY A 522 10.89 22.08 -5.35
N THR A 523 9.78 22.24 -4.62
CA THR A 523 9.48 21.40 -3.44
C THR A 523 9.20 19.96 -3.84
N LYS A 524 8.39 19.74 -4.89
CA LYS A 524 8.08 18.40 -5.41
C LYS A 524 9.33 17.69 -5.95
N VAL A 525 10.17 18.41 -6.71
CA VAL A 525 11.47 17.91 -7.20
C VAL A 525 12.33 17.42 -6.04
N LEU A 526 12.49 18.22 -4.99
CA LEU A 526 13.27 17.82 -3.79
C LEU A 526 12.72 16.55 -3.13
N ILE A 527 11.39 16.42 -3.02
CA ILE A 527 10.75 15.23 -2.44
C ILE A 527 11.06 13.99 -3.29
N TYR A 528 10.90 14.08 -4.61
CA TYR A 528 11.10 12.94 -5.50
C TYR A 528 12.58 12.59 -5.69
N GLU A 529 13.49 13.55 -5.71
CA GLU A 529 14.94 13.28 -5.67
C GLU A 529 15.30 12.52 -4.40
N GLN A 530 14.77 12.92 -3.25
CA GLN A 530 15.05 12.25 -1.99
C GLN A 530 14.40 10.86 -1.91
N ALA A 531 13.22 10.69 -2.51
CA ALA A 531 12.56 9.39 -2.65
C ALA A 531 13.33 8.46 -3.60
N LEU A 532 13.77 8.95 -4.77
CA LEU A 532 14.59 8.22 -5.73
C LEU A 532 15.92 7.81 -5.09
N LYS A 533 16.62 8.75 -4.45
CA LYS A 533 17.83 8.49 -3.67
C LYS A 533 17.60 7.42 -2.61
N TRP A 534 16.46 7.46 -1.92
CA TRP A 534 16.12 6.44 -0.92
C TRP A 534 15.87 5.05 -1.53
N VAL A 535 15.12 4.96 -2.64
CA VAL A 535 14.87 3.70 -3.36
C VAL A 535 16.19 3.07 -3.79
N LEU A 536 17.11 3.89 -4.30
CA LEU A 536 18.40 3.43 -4.84
C LEU A 536 19.43 3.12 -3.75
N GLU A 537 19.50 3.92 -2.68
CA GLU A 537 20.53 3.78 -1.65
C GLU A 537 20.12 2.90 -0.47
N LYS A 538 18.86 3.01 -0.01
CA LYS A 538 18.47 2.59 1.35
C LYS A 538 17.50 1.42 1.37
N GLN A 539 16.59 1.36 0.41
CA GLN A 539 15.61 0.27 0.38
C GLN A 539 16.24 -1.06 -0.07
N ARG A 540 17.37 -1.01 -0.79
CA ARG A 540 17.90 -2.17 -1.52
C ARG A 540 19.41 -2.42 -1.45
N GLY A 541 20.16 -1.81 -0.52
CA GLY A 541 21.56 -2.15 -0.20
C GLY A 541 22.38 -2.75 -1.35
N ASN A 542 22.97 -3.93 -1.16
CA ASN A 542 23.60 -4.71 -2.24
C ASN A 542 22.61 -5.51 -3.09
N VAL A 543 21.34 -5.61 -2.67
CA VAL A 543 20.30 -6.44 -3.30
C VAL A 543 19.94 -5.92 -4.69
N SER A 544 19.95 -4.60 -4.92
CA SER A 544 19.81 -4.04 -6.27
C SER A 544 20.91 -4.55 -7.20
N ARG A 545 22.18 -4.48 -6.75
CA ARG A 545 23.35 -4.96 -7.52
C ARG A 545 23.35 -6.48 -7.69
N GLU A 546 22.87 -7.23 -6.70
CA GLU A 546 22.73 -8.70 -6.78
C GLU A 546 21.65 -9.13 -7.78
N ILE A 547 20.56 -8.36 -7.90
CA ILE A 547 19.44 -8.64 -8.81
C ILE A 547 19.71 -8.12 -10.23
N THR A 548 20.20 -6.89 -10.36
CA THR A 548 20.35 -6.22 -11.67
C THR A 548 21.77 -6.25 -12.22
N GLN A 549 22.81 -6.50 -11.40
CA GLN A 549 24.22 -6.35 -11.78
C GLN A 549 24.62 -4.93 -12.22
N LEU A 550 23.76 -3.94 -12.02
CA LEU A 550 24.01 -2.53 -12.39
C LEU A 550 24.54 -1.73 -11.22
N GLU A 551 25.40 -0.76 -11.52
CA GLU A 551 25.78 0.28 -10.58
C GLU A 551 24.65 1.32 -10.44
N ARG A 552 24.78 2.19 -9.45
CA ARG A 552 23.74 3.16 -9.11
C ARG A 552 23.46 4.13 -10.26
N GLU A 553 24.51 4.66 -10.86
CA GLU A 553 24.40 5.66 -11.93
C GLU A 553 23.61 5.07 -13.12
N ASP A 554 23.89 3.82 -13.48
CA ASP A 554 23.16 3.10 -14.54
C ASP A 554 21.68 2.90 -14.21
N LEU A 555 21.36 2.67 -12.93
CA LEU A 555 19.96 2.53 -12.47
C LEU A 555 19.21 3.86 -12.52
N GLU A 556 19.87 4.97 -12.21
CA GLU A 556 19.28 6.30 -12.35
C GLU A 556 18.98 6.61 -13.82
N ILE A 557 19.91 6.33 -14.73
CA ILE A 557 19.75 6.49 -16.18
C ILE A 557 18.60 5.62 -16.68
N LEU A 558 18.56 4.34 -16.29
CA LEU A 558 17.50 3.41 -16.66
C LEU A 558 16.11 3.93 -16.25
N LEU A 559 15.98 4.46 -15.03
CA LEU A 559 14.72 4.99 -14.53
C LEU A 559 14.30 6.29 -15.22
N ALA A 560 15.26 7.17 -15.49
CA ALA A 560 15.02 8.44 -16.20
C ALA A 560 14.56 8.17 -17.65
N GLU A 561 15.23 7.25 -18.36
CA GLU A 561 14.86 6.83 -19.72
C GLU A 561 13.50 6.12 -19.75
N ALA A 562 13.21 5.26 -18.76
CA ALA A 562 11.89 4.67 -18.62
C ALA A 562 10.83 5.77 -18.40
N GLY A 563 11.13 6.77 -17.57
CA GLY A 563 10.31 7.96 -17.32
C GLY A 563 9.89 8.65 -18.60
N LEU A 564 10.89 9.00 -19.41
CA LEU A 564 10.70 9.60 -20.72
C LEU A 564 9.84 8.72 -21.63
N CYS A 565 10.13 7.42 -21.72
CA CYS A 565 9.39 6.51 -22.59
C CYS A 565 7.90 6.41 -22.23
N VAL A 566 7.59 6.33 -20.92
CA VAL A 566 6.20 6.21 -20.44
C VAL A 566 5.41 7.47 -20.80
N VAL A 567 5.98 8.64 -20.58
CA VAL A 567 5.34 9.91 -20.96
C VAL A 567 5.17 9.99 -22.49
N GLN A 568 6.20 9.59 -23.25
CA GLN A 568 6.16 9.59 -24.72
C GLN A 568 5.10 8.67 -25.33
N SER A 569 4.70 7.64 -24.60
CA SER A 569 3.70 6.68 -25.01
C SER A 569 2.27 7.07 -24.60
N GLY A 570 2.06 8.26 -24.02
CA GLY A 570 0.76 8.75 -23.56
C GLY A 570 0.59 8.74 -22.03
N GLY A 571 1.64 8.44 -21.27
CA GLY A 571 1.67 8.57 -19.81
C GLY A 571 1.11 7.37 -19.03
N GLU A 572 0.69 6.31 -19.72
CA GLU A 572 0.14 5.09 -19.11
C GLU A 572 1.16 3.96 -19.05
N TYR A 573 1.94 3.73 -20.10
CA TYR A 573 2.97 2.68 -20.15
C TYR A 573 3.90 2.86 -21.33
N ALA A 574 5.08 2.24 -21.31
CA ALA A 574 6.03 2.18 -22.44
C ALA A 574 6.39 0.74 -22.79
N ALA A 575 6.60 0.44 -24.06
CA ALA A 575 7.16 -0.86 -24.46
C ALA A 575 8.61 -1.01 -23.95
N ILE A 576 8.99 -2.19 -23.44
CA ILE A 576 10.37 -2.46 -23.00
C ILE A 576 11.34 -2.27 -24.17
N LYS A 577 10.94 -2.68 -25.37
CA LYS A 577 11.70 -2.47 -26.60
C LYS A 577 12.04 -1.00 -26.84
N MET A 578 11.15 -0.07 -26.49
CA MET A 578 11.40 1.36 -26.60
C MET A 578 12.55 1.81 -25.70
N ILE A 579 12.58 1.30 -24.47
CA ILE A 579 13.66 1.58 -23.51
C ILE A 579 14.96 0.94 -23.97
N GLU A 580 14.93 -0.32 -24.42
CA GLU A 580 16.10 -1.02 -24.98
C GLU A 580 16.71 -0.24 -26.15
N ASP A 581 15.89 0.15 -27.13
CA ASP A 581 16.34 0.86 -28.32
C ASP A 581 17.02 2.19 -27.95
N ARG A 582 16.51 2.91 -26.93
CA ARG A 582 17.10 4.16 -26.45
C ARG A 582 18.42 3.94 -25.72
N LEU A 583 18.47 2.98 -24.80
CA LEU A 583 19.68 2.65 -24.05
C LEU A 583 20.82 2.18 -24.97
N VAL A 584 20.48 1.39 -26.00
CA VAL A 584 21.45 0.94 -27.02
C VAL A 584 21.94 2.13 -27.84
N LYS A 585 21.06 3.01 -28.32
CA LYS A 585 21.47 4.16 -29.15
C LYS A 585 22.37 5.16 -28.42
N GLN A 586 22.18 5.34 -27.11
CA GLN A 586 22.99 6.27 -26.31
C GLN A 586 24.34 5.69 -25.85
N GLY A 587 24.63 4.42 -26.12
CA GLY A 587 25.97 3.87 -25.92
C GLY A 587 26.31 3.44 -24.49
N TYR A 588 25.30 3.23 -23.62
CA TYR A 588 25.51 2.78 -22.24
C TYR A 588 25.99 1.31 -22.20
N LYS A 589 27.31 1.10 -22.19
CA LYS A 589 27.95 -0.22 -22.38
C LYS A 589 27.52 -1.28 -21.35
N GLU A 590 27.36 -0.91 -20.07
CA GLU A 590 26.96 -1.84 -19.01
C GLU A 590 25.48 -2.26 -19.15
N LEU A 591 24.60 -1.31 -19.48
CA LEU A 591 23.18 -1.57 -19.76
C LEU A 591 23.01 -2.38 -21.06
N GLN A 592 23.79 -2.10 -22.10
CA GLN A 592 23.84 -2.89 -23.34
C GLN A 592 24.26 -4.34 -23.07
N ALA A 593 25.30 -4.55 -22.28
CA ALA A 593 25.77 -5.89 -21.92
C ALA A 593 24.71 -6.68 -21.11
N LEU A 594 23.96 -6.00 -20.24
CA LEU A 594 22.83 -6.60 -19.51
C LEU A 594 21.72 -7.06 -20.46
N ILE A 595 21.33 -6.20 -21.41
CA ILE A 595 20.30 -6.51 -22.42
C ILE A 595 20.76 -7.67 -23.32
N GLU A 596 22.01 -7.67 -23.77
CA GLU A 596 22.57 -8.75 -24.60
C GLU A 596 22.65 -10.08 -23.87
N LYS A 597 23.08 -10.08 -22.60
CA LYS A 597 23.13 -11.27 -21.74
C LYS A 597 21.75 -11.86 -21.49
N ALA A 598 20.74 -11.01 -21.25
CA ALA A 598 19.35 -11.44 -21.11
C ALA A 598 18.84 -12.14 -22.39
N ARG A 599 19.16 -11.61 -23.57
CA ARG A 599 18.80 -12.22 -24.87
C ARG A 599 19.48 -13.58 -25.11
N GLN A 600 20.71 -13.77 -24.62
CA GLN A 600 21.46 -15.03 -24.77
C GLN A 600 20.97 -16.16 -23.86
N ASP A 601 20.52 -15.85 -22.64
CA ASP A 601 20.14 -16.86 -21.64
C ASP A 601 18.74 -17.48 -21.85
N LYS A 602 17.99 -17.08 -22.88
CA LYS A 602 16.55 -17.41 -23.08
C LYS A 602 15.66 -17.14 -21.86
N ARG A 603 16.17 -16.40 -20.85
CA ARG A 603 15.37 -15.81 -19.79
C ARG A 603 14.71 -14.61 -20.44
N GLU A 604 13.40 -14.64 -20.61
CA GLU A 604 12.70 -13.68 -21.46
C GLU A 604 12.93 -12.20 -21.09
N ASP A 605 13.53 -11.85 -19.93
CA ASP A 605 13.25 -10.53 -19.37
C ASP A 605 14.22 -10.03 -18.27
N GLY A 606 15.54 -10.01 -18.53
CA GLY A 606 16.54 -9.46 -17.59
C GLY A 606 16.34 -7.97 -17.28
N LEU A 607 16.03 -7.16 -18.31
CA LEU A 607 15.72 -5.73 -18.16
C LEU A 607 14.35 -5.50 -17.49
N LYS A 608 13.35 -6.32 -17.81
CA LYS A 608 12.04 -6.29 -17.14
C LYS A 608 12.16 -6.60 -15.66
N ASN A 609 13.00 -7.55 -15.26
CA ASN A 609 13.26 -7.83 -13.84
C ASN A 609 13.94 -6.65 -13.14
N ALA A 610 14.84 -5.94 -13.83
CA ALA A 610 15.46 -4.71 -13.32
C ALA A 610 14.43 -3.56 -13.20
N LEU A 611 13.60 -3.33 -14.22
CA LEU A 611 12.57 -2.30 -14.21
C LEU A 611 11.44 -2.63 -13.20
N ALA A 612 11.01 -3.89 -13.13
CA ALA A 612 10.05 -4.40 -12.15
C ALA A 612 10.56 -4.26 -10.71
N ALA A 613 11.87 -4.42 -10.51
CA ALA A 613 12.54 -4.09 -9.26
C ALA A 613 12.36 -2.59 -8.89
N PHE A 614 12.21 -1.67 -9.83
CA PHE A 614 12.03 -0.24 -9.54
C PHE A 614 10.62 0.26 -9.84
N TYR A 615 9.62 -0.54 -9.47
CA TYR A 615 8.23 -0.10 -9.45
C TYR A 615 7.62 0.15 -10.84
N LEU A 616 8.04 -0.63 -11.84
CA LEU A 616 7.50 -0.62 -13.20
C LEU A 616 6.74 -1.92 -13.54
N LYS A 617 5.48 -1.84 -14.02
CA LYS A 617 4.63 -3.01 -14.36
C LYS A 617 4.44 -3.21 -15.87
N SER A 618 4.31 -4.46 -16.34
CA SER A 618 3.73 -4.78 -17.66
C SER A 618 2.29 -4.27 -17.79
N ALA A 619 2.05 -3.34 -18.72
CA ALA A 619 0.75 -2.74 -18.96
C ALA A 619 -0.28 -3.78 -19.41
N ALA A 620 -1.53 -3.59 -18.99
CA ALA A 620 -2.62 -4.49 -19.36
C ALA A 620 -2.91 -4.36 -20.87
N GLY A 621 -2.70 -5.44 -21.62
CA GLY A 621 -3.00 -5.51 -23.06
C GLY A 621 -1.81 -5.37 -24.00
N ALA A 622 -0.60 -5.08 -23.48
CA ALA A 622 0.64 -5.04 -24.27
C ALA A 622 1.71 -5.92 -23.62
N GLU A 623 1.98 -7.10 -24.21
CA GLU A 623 3.12 -7.93 -23.83
C GLU A 623 4.41 -7.09 -23.87
N ASN A 624 5.27 -7.22 -22.84
CA ASN A 624 6.56 -6.54 -22.71
C ASN A 624 6.50 -5.00 -22.67
N SER A 625 5.77 -4.46 -21.70
CA SER A 625 5.70 -3.02 -21.40
C SER A 625 6.03 -2.70 -19.94
N VAL A 626 6.14 -1.42 -19.58
CA VAL A 626 6.45 -0.89 -18.25
C VAL A 626 5.64 0.37 -17.94
N GLU A 627 5.13 0.50 -16.71
CA GLU A 627 4.31 1.62 -16.23
C GLU A 627 4.79 2.08 -14.83
N PHE A 628 4.88 3.39 -14.58
CA PHE A 628 5.20 3.91 -13.24
C PHE A 628 4.01 3.93 -12.30
N PHE A 629 4.25 3.56 -11.03
CA PHE A 629 3.20 3.47 -10.01
C PHE A 629 2.64 4.79 -9.50
N HIS A 630 3.36 5.89 -9.74
CA HIS A 630 2.87 7.24 -9.51
C HIS A 630 3.12 8.03 -10.78
N LYS A 631 2.05 8.47 -11.47
CA LYS A 631 2.13 9.27 -12.69
C LYS A 631 3.11 10.42 -12.53
N SER A 632 3.00 11.14 -11.42
CA SER A 632 3.87 12.29 -11.17
C SER A 632 5.33 11.95 -10.87
N PHE A 633 5.63 10.72 -10.44
CA PHE A 633 7.02 10.26 -10.32
C PHE A 633 7.61 9.90 -11.69
N GLY A 634 6.81 9.28 -12.57
CA GLY A 634 7.19 9.08 -13.97
C GLY A 634 7.39 10.40 -14.71
N GLU A 635 6.51 11.39 -14.49
CA GLU A 635 6.64 12.75 -15.01
C GLU A 635 7.89 13.46 -14.45
N PHE A 636 8.21 13.27 -13.17
CA PHE A 636 9.46 13.76 -12.58
C PHE A 636 10.69 13.12 -13.23
N LEU A 637 10.70 11.79 -13.43
CA LEU A 637 11.80 11.08 -14.08
C LEU A 637 11.94 11.49 -15.55
N CYS A 638 10.84 11.70 -16.26
CA CYS A 638 10.82 12.28 -17.60
C CYS A 638 11.45 13.66 -17.59
N ALA A 639 11.03 14.55 -16.69
CA ALA A 639 11.58 15.89 -16.55
C ALA A 639 13.07 15.87 -16.17
N LYS A 640 13.50 14.93 -15.30
CA LYS A 640 14.91 14.71 -14.97
C LYS A 640 15.73 14.35 -16.21
N ARG A 641 15.26 13.38 -17.00
CA ARG A 641 15.94 13.00 -18.25
C ARG A 641 15.99 14.15 -19.25
N MET A 642 14.90 14.90 -19.39
CA MET A 642 14.85 16.07 -20.27
C MET A 642 15.82 17.15 -19.81
N ALA A 643 15.88 17.45 -18.51
CA ALA A 643 16.82 18.43 -17.96
C ALA A 643 18.27 18.04 -18.25
N GLU A 644 18.65 16.78 -17.99
CA GLU A 644 19.99 16.25 -18.30
C GLU A 644 20.34 16.42 -19.79
N SER A 645 19.41 16.14 -20.71
CA SER A 645 19.67 16.36 -22.14
C SER A 645 19.78 17.84 -22.52
N LEU A 646 18.98 18.71 -21.92
CA LEU A 646 19.04 20.15 -22.21
C LEU A 646 20.31 20.79 -21.62
N GLU A 647 20.82 20.24 -20.51
CA GLU A 647 22.13 20.61 -19.94
C GLU A 647 23.26 20.34 -20.94
N ASP A 648 23.28 19.14 -21.55
CA ASP A 648 24.26 18.77 -22.59
C ASP A 648 24.26 19.74 -23.79
N LEU A 649 23.10 20.33 -24.14
CA LEU A 649 23.00 21.32 -25.21
C LEU A 649 23.76 22.62 -24.89
N THR A 650 24.10 22.89 -23.63
CA THR A 650 24.80 24.12 -23.24
C THR A 650 26.30 23.93 -23.05
N GLU A 651 26.78 22.69 -22.95
CA GLU A 651 28.19 22.41 -22.67
C GLU A 651 29.13 22.80 -23.82
N LYS A 652 30.31 23.32 -23.48
CA LYS A 652 31.34 23.79 -24.43
C LYS A 652 32.63 22.96 -24.31
N THR A 653 33.20 22.58 -25.45
CA THR A 653 34.44 21.77 -25.50
C THR A 653 35.71 22.62 -25.26
N GLY A 654 36.28 22.52 -24.06
CA GLY A 654 37.64 22.98 -23.72
C GLY A 654 37.82 24.49 -23.47
N LYS A 655 38.74 24.84 -22.56
CA LYS A 655 38.96 26.22 -22.04
C LYS A 655 39.38 27.30 -23.07
N ARG A 656 39.50 27.00 -24.37
CA ARG A 656 40.02 27.92 -25.39
C ARG A 656 39.31 27.90 -26.77
N ARG A 657 38.28 27.09 -27.01
CA ARG A 657 37.49 27.12 -28.27
C ARG A 657 35.98 27.21 -27.97
N LYS A 658 35.26 28.02 -28.77
CA LYS A 658 33.83 28.33 -28.64
C LYS A 658 32.92 27.30 -29.35
N THR A 659 33.20 26.00 -29.24
CA THR A 659 32.41 24.96 -29.93
C THR A 659 31.61 24.16 -28.92
N TYR A 660 30.30 24.08 -29.10
CA TYR A 660 29.41 23.28 -28.26
C TYR A 660 29.74 21.79 -28.37
N VAL A 661 29.51 21.04 -27.29
CA VAL A 661 29.63 19.57 -27.28
C VAL A 661 28.64 18.96 -28.26
N VAL A 662 27.42 19.49 -28.29
CA VAL A 662 26.34 19.09 -29.20
C VAL A 662 26.29 20.02 -30.41
N SER A 663 26.49 19.49 -31.62
CA SER A 663 26.37 20.23 -32.88
C SER A 663 24.94 20.72 -33.12
N ASP A 664 24.72 21.62 -34.07
CA ASP A 664 23.38 22.13 -34.36
C ASP A 664 22.47 21.04 -34.96
N GLU A 665 23.00 20.19 -35.85
CA GLU A 665 22.26 19.02 -36.38
C GLU A 665 21.84 18.04 -35.27
N GLU A 666 22.71 17.81 -34.28
CA GLU A 666 22.40 16.93 -33.16
C GLU A 666 21.40 17.58 -32.19
N LEU A 667 21.49 18.89 -31.98
CA LEU A 667 20.47 19.64 -31.21
C LEU A 667 19.10 19.49 -31.85
N GLU A 668 19.00 19.71 -33.16
CA GLU A 668 17.73 19.61 -33.88
C GLU A 668 17.11 18.22 -33.69
N TRP A 669 17.91 17.16 -33.84
CA TRP A 669 17.44 15.80 -33.58
C TRP A 669 17.03 15.57 -32.12
N GLN A 670 17.81 16.03 -31.14
CA GLN A 670 17.47 15.86 -29.72
C GLN A 670 16.18 16.60 -29.35
N VAL A 671 15.92 17.77 -29.92
CA VAL A 671 14.66 18.50 -29.74
C VAL A 671 13.48 17.68 -30.27
N TYR A 672 13.58 17.11 -31.49
CA TYR A 672 12.55 16.19 -31.99
C TYR A 672 12.43 14.91 -31.17
N ASP A 673 13.53 14.37 -30.67
CA ASP A 673 13.52 13.16 -29.86
C ASP A 673 12.82 13.35 -28.52
N LEU A 674 13.06 14.49 -27.86
CA LEU A 674 12.47 14.82 -26.56
C LEU A 674 11.01 15.28 -26.68
N PHE A 675 10.71 16.15 -27.64
CA PHE A 675 9.44 16.88 -27.70
C PHE A 675 8.48 16.41 -28.79
N GLY A 676 8.93 15.58 -29.74
CA GLY A 676 8.17 15.15 -30.91
C GLY A 676 7.24 13.96 -30.69
N TYR A 677 6.45 13.99 -29.62
CA TYR A 677 5.48 12.94 -29.30
C TYR A 677 4.06 13.50 -29.14
N SER A 678 3.70 13.96 -27.94
CA SER A 678 2.42 14.56 -27.54
C SER A 678 2.70 15.82 -26.72
N ASN A 679 1.65 16.47 -26.24
CA ASN A 679 1.77 17.67 -25.42
C ASN A 679 2.43 17.39 -24.07
N LEU A 680 3.25 18.33 -23.59
CA LEU A 680 3.78 18.29 -22.24
C LEU A 680 2.68 18.54 -21.20
N THR A 681 2.65 17.71 -20.15
CA THR A 681 1.79 17.97 -18.99
C THR A 681 2.31 19.19 -18.22
N ALA A 682 1.43 19.85 -17.47
CA ALA A 682 1.84 21.02 -16.69
C ALA A 682 2.89 20.62 -15.64
N GLU A 683 2.75 19.41 -15.11
CA GLU A 683 3.64 18.78 -14.14
C GLU A 683 5.03 18.54 -14.71
N VAL A 684 5.16 17.98 -15.92
CA VAL A 684 6.48 17.78 -16.57
C VAL A 684 7.18 19.12 -16.77
N VAL A 685 6.47 20.14 -17.24
CA VAL A 685 7.04 21.49 -17.44
C VAL A 685 7.46 22.13 -16.12
N GLU A 686 6.63 22.03 -15.08
CA GLU A 686 6.92 22.51 -13.73
C GLU A 686 8.18 21.84 -13.16
N TYR A 687 8.32 20.52 -13.29
CA TYR A 687 9.50 19.78 -12.85
C TYR A 687 10.74 20.12 -13.67
N LEU A 688 10.60 20.20 -15.00
CA LEU A 688 11.70 20.51 -15.91
C LEU A 688 12.30 21.87 -15.58
N MET A 689 11.46 22.91 -15.44
CA MET A 689 11.92 24.24 -15.07
C MET A 689 12.57 24.28 -13.68
N ALA A 690 12.00 23.57 -12.70
CA ALA A 690 12.58 23.50 -11.37
C ALA A 690 13.96 22.80 -11.36
N LEU A 691 14.16 21.77 -12.18
CA LEU A 691 15.44 21.08 -12.34
C LEU A 691 16.47 21.95 -13.06
N LEU A 692 16.09 22.58 -14.19
CA LEU A 692 16.97 23.47 -14.95
C LEU A 692 17.45 24.66 -14.09
N VAL A 693 16.57 25.30 -13.34
CA VAL A 693 16.93 26.44 -12.46
C VAL A 693 17.87 26.01 -11.33
N LYS A 694 17.78 24.76 -10.87
CA LYS A 694 18.62 24.21 -9.81
C LYS A 694 19.98 23.74 -10.33
N SER A 695 20.06 23.37 -11.60
CA SER A 695 21.27 22.87 -12.27
C SER A 695 22.31 23.98 -12.54
N GLU A 696 23.49 23.59 -13.02
CA GLU A 696 24.53 24.54 -13.49
C GLU A 696 24.33 24.96 -14.96
N VAL A 697 23.16 24.70 -15.56
CA VAL A 697 22.89 24.99 -16.98
C VAL A 697 23.01 26.49 -17.29
N GLU A 698 23.64 26.82 -18.42
CA GLU A 698 23.65 28.19 -18.94
C GLU A 698 22.28 28.52 -19.57
N LEU A 699 21.29 28.91 -18.75
CA LEU A 699 19.89 29.16 -19.20
C LEU A 699 19.76 30.12 -20.38
N VAL A 700 20.62 31.14 -20.47
CA VAL A 700 20.64 32.10 -21.58
C VAL A 700 21.06 31.41 -22.89
N VAL A 701 22.08 30.55 -22.84
CA VAL A 701 22.52 29.77 -24.00
C VAL A 701 21.45 28.77 -24.40
N LEU A 702 20.83 28.08 -23.44
CA LEU A 702 19.73 27.18 -23.72
C LEU A 702 18.58 27.90 -24.43
N PHE A 703 18.19 29.08 -23.93
CA PHE A 703 17.17 29.92 -24.53
C PHE A 703 17.52 30.34 -25.96
N GLU A 704 18.74 30.84 -26.19
CA GLU A 704 19.22 31.23 -27.53
C GLU A 704 19.14 30.08 -28.53
N ARG A 705 19.61 28.88 -28.14
CA ARG A 705 19.59 27.71 -29.03
C ARG A 705 18.18 27.20 -29.33
N LEU A 706 17.31 27.15 -28.31
CA LEU A 706 15.89 26.77 -28.50
C LEU A 706 15.12 27.82 -29.30
N HIS A 707 15.42 29.11 -29.12
CA HIS A 707 14.83 30.18 -29.90
C HIS A 707 15.25 30.09 -31.37
N GLY A 708 16.52 29.78 -31.65
CA GLY A 708 16.98 29.50 -33.01
C GLY A 708 16.21 28.34 -33.66
N PHE A 709 16.04 27.22 -32.93
CA PHE A 709 15.21 26.10 -33.39
C PHE A 709 13.75 26.52 -33.65
N TYR A 710 13.16 27.34 -32.77
CA TYR A 710 11.79 27.83 -32.92
C TYR A 710 11.60 28.64 -34.21
N LEU A 711 12.55 29.53 -34.53
CA LEU A 711 12.51 30.32 -35.76
C LEU A 711 12.60 29.42 -37.00
N ASP A 712 13.57 28.49 -37.01
CA ASP A 712 13.73 27.50 -38.08
C ASP A 712 12.47 26.63 -38.28
N TRP A 713 11.81 26.26 -37.17
CA TRP A 713 10.55 25.52 -37.20
C TRP A 713 9.40 26.36 -37.79
N CYS A 714 9.27 27.63 -37.38
CA CYS A 714 8.28 28.55 -37.93
C CYS A 714 8.43 28.77 -39.44
N ASP A 715 9.67 28.76 -39.94
CA ASP A 715 9.98 28.92 -41.36
C ASP A 715 9.82 27.62 -42.15
N GLY A 716 9.42 26.52 -41.51
CA GLY A 716 9.17 25.24 -42.14
C GLY A 716 10.42 24.43 -42.49
N LYS A 717 11.62 24.85 -42.04
CA LYS A 717 12.93 24.23 -42.35
C LYS A 717 12.88 22.70 -42.23
N PHE A 718 12.31 22.20 -41.15
CA PHE A 718 12.32 20.79 -40.82
C PHE A 718 11.27 19.98 -41.57
N ILE A 719 10.06 20.53 -41.76
CA ILE A 719 8.97 19.78 -42.40
C ILE A 719 9.04 19.80 -43.92
N GLU A 720 9.69 20.82 -44.50
CA GLU A 720 9.87 21.00 -45.95
C GLU A 720 11.21 20.47 -46.49
N ALA A 721 12.05 19.88 -45.64
CA ALA A 721 13.32 19.31 -46.08
C ALA A 721 13.14 18.25 -47.17
N THR A 722 14.06 18.23 -48.15
CA THR A 722 13.97 17.37 -49.34
C THR A 722 14.46 15.94 -49.13
N GLU A 723 15.30 15.73 -48.11
CA GLU A 723 15.73 14.41 -47.64
C GLU A 723 14.76 13.88 -46.56
N GLU A 724 15.08 12.75 -45.88
CA GLU A 724 14.25 12.28 -44.77
C GLU A 724 14.16 13.36 -43.68
N THR A 725 12.95 13.88 -43.48
CA THR A 725 12.73 14.98 -42.53
C THR A 725 12.85 14.48 -41.08
N LEU A 726 13.31 15.33 -40.16
CA LEU A 726 13.39 14.99 -38.74
C LEU A 726 12.03 14.54 -38.15
N PRO A 727 10.89 15.21 -38.44
CA PRO A 727 9.60 14.71 -37.98
C PRO A 727 9.19 13.38 -38.63
N GLN A 728 9.62 13.09 -39.87
CA GLN A 728 9.39 11.78 -40.50
C GLN A 728 10.22 10.68 -39.80
N LYS A 729 11.50 10.96 -39.52
CA LYS A 729 12.39 10.06 -38.78
C LYS A 729 11.83 9.72 -37.40
N LYS A 730 11.39 10.73 -36.64
CA LYS A 730 10.77 10.53 -35.31
C LYS A 730 9.41 9.84 -35.40
N GLY A 731 8.58 10.19 -36.38
CA GLY A 731 7.30 9.50 -36.63
C GLY A 731 7.48 8.00 -36.92
N ARG A 732 8.47 7.64 -37.74
CA ARG A 732 8.83 6.22 -37.99
C ARG A 732 9.29 5.52 -36.72
N GLN A 733 10.07 6.20 -35.87
CA GLN A 733 10.50 5.64 -34.59
C GLN A 733 9.32 5.36 -33.65
N LEU A 734 8.36 6.30 -33.54
CA LEU A 734 7.15 6.10 -32.74
C LEU A 734 6.30 4.92 -33.28
N GLN A 735 6.16 4.81 -34.60
CA GLN A 735 5.44 3.70 -35.24
C GLN A 735 6.11 2.34 -34.98
N GLN A 736 7.44 2.27 -34.96
CA GLN A 736 8.19 1.06 -34.59
C GLN A 736 7.92 0.61 -33.14
N TRP A 737 7.48 1.52 -32.28
CA TRP A 737 7.09 1.28 -30.90
C TRP A 737 5.58 1.09 -30.73
N GLY A 738 4.80 1.05 -31.82
CA GLY A 738 3.35 0.89 -31.77
C GLY A 738 2.57 2.16 -31.44
N ILE A 739 3.23 3.32 -31.45
CA ILE A 739 2.60 4.63 -31.24
C ILE A 739 2.24 5.22 -32.61
N GLU A 740 0.95 5.32 -32.90
CA GLU A 740 0.48 5.87 -34.17
C GLU A 740 0.66 7.40 -34.19
N SER A 741 1.74 7.85 -34.83
CA SER A 741 2.02 9.26 -35.06
C SER A 741 2.54 9.50 -36.48
N GLY A 742 2.08 10.59 -37.09
CA GLY A 742 2.48 11.01 -38.44
C GLY A 742 3.42 12.21 -38.38
N GLN A 743 4.19 12.43 -39.46
CA GLN A 743 5.17 13.53 -39.57
C GLN A 743 4.62 14.88 -39.12
N ARG A 744 3.43 15.27 -39.61
CA ARG A 744 2.80 16.55 -39.25
C ARG A 744 2.47 16.65 -37.76
N ARG A 745 2.00 15.56 -37.14
CA ARG A 745 1.67 15.55 -35.70
C ARG A 745 2.93 15.75 -34.86
N VAL A 746 3.97 14.99 -35.17
CA VAL A 746 5.29 15.10 -34.52
C VAL A 746 5.83 16.53 -34.62
N ASP A 747 5.76 17.12 -35.80
CA ASP A 747 6.26 18.46 -36.05
C ASP A 747 5.51 19.54 -35.24
N ILE A 748 4.17 19.50 -35.25
CA ILE A 748 3.34 20.42 -34.48
C ILE A 748 3.64 20.29 -32.98
N TYR A 749 3.65 19.06 -32.42
CA TYR A 749 3.94 18.87 -31.00
C TYR A 749 5.34 19.36 -30.63
N THR A 750 6.34 19.12 -31.47
CA THR A 750 7.72 19.57 -31.22
C THR A 750 7.77 21.10 -31.10
N GLY A 751 7.25 21.83 -32.09
CA GLY A 751 7.27 23.29 -32.08
C GLY A 751 6.47 23.91 -30.93
N LEU A 752 5.27 23.39 -30.65
CA LEU A 752 4.45 23.88 -29.55
C LEU A 752 5.07 23.60 -28.17
N ASN A 753 5.70 22.44 -27.99
CA ASN A 753 6.40 22.09 -26.74
C ASN A 753 7.66 22.96 -26.54
N VAL A 754 8.42 23.27 -27.59
CA VAL A 754 9.53 24.23 -27.54
C VAL A 754 9.02 25.62 -27.19
N MET A 755 7.90 26.05 -27.78
CA MET A 755 7.27 27.34 -27.48
C MET A 755 6.86 27.45 -26.01
N ILE A 756 6.32 26.38 -25.41
CA ILE A 756 6.02 26.31 -23.97
C ILE A 756 7.27 26.54 -23.14
N LEU A 757 8.38 25.87 -23.47
CA LEU A 757 9.63 26.02 -22.73
C LEU A 757 10.21 27.43 -22.87
N LEU A 758 10.10 28.07 -24.04
CA LEU A 758 10.50 29.46 -24.25
C LEU A 758 9.65 30.44 -23.44
N PHE A 759 8.34 30.23 -23.33
CA PHE A 759 7.47 31.02 -22.44
C PHE A 759 7.84 30.86 -20.97
N GLU A 760 8.17 29.64 -20.55
CA GLU A 760 8.56 29.36 -19.16
C GLU A 760 9.93 29.94 -18.80
N LEU A 761 10.91 29.84 -19.70
CA LEU A 761 12.20 30.53 -19.58
C LEU A 761 12.01 32.05 -19.56
N HIS A 762 11.10 32.57 -20.40
CA HIS A 762 10.75 33.99 -20.38
C HIS A 762 10.19 34.43 -19.05
N ARG A 763 9.19 33.71 -18.53
CA ARG A 763 8.57 33.99 -17.23
C ARG A 763 9.59 33.96 -16.10
N TYR A 764 10.48 32.95 -16.10
CA TYR A 764 11.59 32.89 -15.16
C TYR A 764 12.51 34.11 -15.28
N GLY A 765 12.90 34.48 -16.50
CA GLY A 765 13.70 35.67 -16.80
C GLY A 765 13.07 36.97 -16.31
N GLN A 766 11.77 37.16 -16.50
CA GLN A 766 11.06 38.36 -16.03
C GLN A 766 11.04 38.47 -14.50
N SER A 767 11.16 37.35 -13.78
CA SER A 767 11.26 37.34 -12.31
C SER A 767 12.66 37.69 -11.78
N GLN A 768 13.68 37.74 -12.64
CA GLN A 768 15.08 37.96 -12.27
C GLN A 768 15.62 39.24 -12.94
N GLU A 769 15.94 40.27 -12.15
CA GLU A 769 16.36 41.59 -12.68
C GLU A 769 17.52 41.50 -13.69
N GLY A 770 18.48 40.57 -13.49
CA GLY A 770 19.65 40.41 -14.37
C GLY A 770 19.42 39.60 -15.66
N LEU A 771 18.33 38.83 -15.75
CA LEU A 771 18.03 37.96 -16.89
C LEU A 771 16.88 38.48 -17.77
N ARG A 772 16.19 39.53 -17.33
CA ARG A 772 14.97 40.05 -17.96
C ARG A 772 15.08 40.30 -19.46
N GLU A 773 16.17 40.93 -19.90
CA GLU A 773 16.41 41.23 -21.32
C GLU A 773 16.99 40.03 -22.09
N GLN A 774 17.69 39.12 -21.41
CA GLN A 774 18.37 37.98 -22.02
C GLN A 774 17.41 36.82 -22.30
N LEU A 775 16.40 36.65 -21.43
CA LEU A 775 15.34 35.66 -21.54
C LEU A 775 14.02 36.35 -21.90
N HIS A 776 14.02 37.13 -22.98
CA HIS A 776 12.80 37.75 -23.49
C HIS A 776 12.31 37.01 -24.73
N PHE A 777 11.18 36.30 -24.61
CA PHE A 777 10.61 35.58 -25.74
C PHE A 777 9.54 36.42 -26.43
N TYR A 778 9.74 36.66 -27.72
CA TYR A 778 8.78 37.31 -28.60
C TYR A 778 8.30 36.30 -29.66
N PRO A 779 7.11 35.69 -29.51
CA PRO A 779 6.63 34.68 -30.45
C PRO A 779 6.54 35.19 -31.90
N CYS A 780 6.23 36.47 -32.08
CA CYS A 780 6.17 37.10 -33.40
C CYS A 780 7.44 37.89 -33.77
N GLY A 781 8.53 37.75 -33.02
CA GLY A 781 9.70 38.63 -33.11
C GLY A 781 9.54 39.92 -32.30
N LYS A 782 10.65 40.62 -32.03
CA LYS A 782 10.63 41.87 -31.27
C LYS A 782 9.99 42.97 -32.11
N ARG A 783 9.06 43.74 -31.55
CA ARG A 783 8.43 44.88 -32.27
C ARG A 783 9.50 45.81 -32.84
N ASP A 784 9.28 46.29 -34.06
CA ASP A 784 10.18 47.17 -34.82
C ASP A 784 11.53 46.53 -35.21
N SER A 785 11.68 45.21 -35.07
CA SER A 785 12.80 44.46 -35.65
C SER A 785 12.46 43.93 -37.06
N GLU A 786 13.49 43.62 -37.86
CA GLU A 786 13.32 43.03 -39.19
C GLU A 786 12.64 41.66 -39.15
N ASP A 787 12.76 40.94 -38.04
CA ASP A 787 12.21 39.59 -37.85
C ASP A 787 10.75 39.59 -37.34
N PHE A 788 10.15 40.78 -37.15
CA PHE A 788 8.78 40.92 -36.66
C PHE A 788 7.75 40.55 -37.72
N GLU A 789 6.99 39.50 -37.45
CA GLU A 789 5.86 39.08 -38.28
C GLU A 789 4.61 38.95 -37.43
N ASN A 790 3.73 39.96 -37.49
CA ASN A 790 2.53 40.02 -36.66
C ASN A 790 1.56 38.83 -36.85
N THR A 791 1.57 38.16 -38.01
CA THR A 791 0.73 36.98 -38.30
C THR A 791 1.35 35.64 -37.88
N LYS A 792 2.59 35.61 -37.40
CA LYS A 792 3.32 34.36 -37.11
C LYS A 792 2.58 33.48 -36.11
N LEU A 793 2.11 34.05 -34.99
CA LEU A 793 1.34 33.31 -34.01
C LEU A 793 0.00 32.80 -34.56
N LEU A 794 -0.70 33.58 -35.39
CA LEU A 794 -1.93 33.12 -36.04
C LEU A 794 -1.68 31.95 -37.00
N LYS A 795 -0.57 31.97 -37.74
CA LYS A 795 -0.15 30.84 -38.58
C LYS A 795 0.14 29.59 -37.74
N ILE A 796 0.78 29.74 -36.58
CA ILE A 796 1.02 28.64 -35.64
C ILE A 796 -0.30 28.07 -35.10
N ILE A 797 -1.24 28.93 -34.70
CA ILE A 797 -2.58 28.52 -34.28
C ILE A 797 -3.26 27.73 -35.39
N GLY A 798 -3.28 28.26 -36.62
CA GLY A 798 -3.87 27.57 -37.78
C GLY A 798 -3.16 26.25 -38.11
N TYR A 799 -1.83 26.19 -38.00
CA TYR A 799 -1.08 24.96 -38.23
C TYR A 799 -1.42 23.90 -37.18
N SER A 800 -1.56 24.29 -35.91
CA SER A 800 -1.93 23.37 -34.82
C SER A 800 -3.31 22.73 -34.98
N GLN A 801 -4.25 23.42 -35.66
CA GLN A 801 -5.60 22.91 -35.91
C GLN A 801 -5.61 21.64 -36.79
N CYS A 802 -4.48 21.33 -37.45
CA CYS A 802 -4.29 20.05 -38.12
C CYS A 802 -4.26 18.84 -37.16
N LEU A 803 -4.05 19.07 -35.85
CA LEU A 803 -4.23 18.04 -34.83
C LEU A 803 -5.72 17.89 -34.52
N GLU A 804 -6.31 18.92 -33.93
CA GLU A 804 -7.72 19.03 -33.52
C GLU A 804 -8.11 20.51 -33.44
N ASN A 805 -9.41 20.84 -33.49
CA ASN A 805 -9.92 22.22 -33.60
C ASN A 805 -9.39 23.21 -32.53
N ARG A 806 -8.97 22.73 -31.35
CA ARG A 806 -8.50 23.55 -30.22
C ARG A 806 -7.09 23.21 -29.74
N ALA A 807 -6.30 22.53 -30.56
CA ALA A 807 -5.01 22.01 -30.16
C ALA A 807 -4.06 23.08 -29.60
N PHE A 808 -3.99 24.28 -30.18
CA PHE A 808 -3.13 25.35 -29.64
C PHE A 808 -3.45 25.67 -28.17
N VAL A 809 -4.72 25.89 -27.84
CA VAL A 809 -5.14 26.32 -26.50
C VAL A 809 -4.99 25.18 -25.50
N GLU A 810 -5.29 23.94 -25.90
CA GLU A 810 -5.13 22.76 -25.04
C GLU A 810 -3.66 22.50 -24.68
N ILE A 811 -2.74 22.85 -25.57
CA ILE A 811 -1.30 22.60 -25.41
C ILE A 811 -0.62 23.80 -24.76
N VAL A 812 -0.73 24.97 -25.37
CA VAL A 812 0.02 26.19 -25.02
C VAL A 812 -0.81 27.14 -24.15
N GLY A 813 -2.14 27.09 -24.21
CA GLY A 813 -3.02 28.10 -23.62
C GLY A 813 -2.83 28.35 -22.11
N LYS A 814 -2.46 27.32 -21.34
CA LYS A 814 -2.16 27.45 -19.90
C LYS A 814 -0.82 28.11 -19.58
N PHE A 815 0.05 28.25 -20.59
CA PHE A 815 1.41 28.77 -20.48
C PHE A 815 1.57 30.17 -21.10
N LEU A 816 0.48 30.83 -21.52
CA LEU A 816 0.50 32.19 -22.06
C LEU A 816 0.54 33.29 -20.97
N ILE A 817 0.75 32.91 -19.70
CA ILE A 817 0.89 33.81 -18.56
C ILE A 817 2.10 34.71 -18.79
N SER A 818 1.91 36.03 -18.65
CA SER A 818 2.95 37.04 -18.87
C SER A 818 3.55 37.03 -20.28
N ALA A 819 2.91 36.39 -21.26
CA ALA A 819 3.41 36.32 -22.63
C ALA A 819 3.50 37.72 -23.26
N ASP A 820 4.58 38.00 -24.00
CA ASP A 820 4.69 39.23 -24.77
C ASP A 820 4.09 39.04 -26.18
N LEU A 821 2.88 39.54 -26.35
CA LEU A 821 2.04 39.42 -27.54
C LEU A 821 1.75 40.79 -28.16
N ILE A 822 2.66 41.76 -27.95
CA ILE A 822 2.54 43.12 -28.46
C ILE A 822 2.38 43.16 -29.99
N GLY A 823 1.39 43.88 -30.48
CA GLY A 823 1.15 44.06 -31.91
C GLY A 823 0.78 42.79 -32.68
N THR A 824 0.50 41.68 -31.98
CA THR A 824 0.20 40.40 -32.63
C THR A 824 -1.16 40.41 -33.29
N ASN A 825 -1.25 39.81 -34.48
CA ASN A 825 -2.52 39.59 -35.16
C ASN A 825 -3.08 38.23 -34.71
N LEU A 826 -4.23 38.25 -34.06
CA LEU A 826 -4.96 37.10 -33.53
C LEU A 826 -6.44 37.16 -33.97
N ILE A 827 -6.70 37.72 -35.17
CA ILE A 827 -8.04 37.82 -35.75
C ILE A 827 -8.69 36.43 -35.78
N SER A 828 -9.88 36.34 -35.20
CA SER A 828 -10.69 35.11 -35.15
C SER A 828 -9.98 33.90 -34.52
N ALA A 829 -8.91 34.12 -33.73
CA ALA A 829 -8.23 33.06 -33.00
C ALA A 829 -9.15 32.43 -31.94
N ASP A 830 -9.14 31.10 -31.82
CA ASP A 830 -9.74 30.40 -30.68
C ASP A 830 -8.75 30.44 -29.51
N LEU A 831 -9.12 31.12 -28.43
CA LEU A 831 -8.38 31.29 -27.17
C LEU A 831 -9.28 30.98 -25.97
N ILE A 832 -10.30 30.12 -26.15
CA ILE A 832 -11.28 29.79 -25.10
C ILE A 832 -10.57 29.19 -23.88
N GLY A 833 -10.75 29.80 -22.71
CA GLY A 833 -10.15 29.32 -21.47
C GLY A 833 -8.62 29.47 -21.38
N ALA A 834 -7.98 30.18 -22.31
CA ALA A 834 -6.55 30.44 -22.26
C ALA A 834 -6.19 31.27 -21.01
N ASN A 835 -5.02 31.02 -20.43
CA ASN A 835 -4.49 31.84 -19.35
C ASN A 835 -3.53 32.89 -19.91
N LEU A 836 -4.05 34.11 -20.07
CA LEU A 836 -3.35 35.30 -20.55
C LEU A 836 -3.14 36.30 -19.41
N SER A 837 -3.14 35.83 -18.16
CA SER A 837 -2.89 36.69 -17.00
C SER A 837 -1.52 37.37 -17.12
N ASP A 838 -1.48 38.66 -16.83
CA ASP A 838 -0.32 39.56 -16.97
C ASP A 838 0.30 39.63 -18.38
N ALA A 839 -0.34 39.05 -19.41
CA ALA A 839 0.17 39.09 -20.77
C ALA A 839 0.19 40.52 -21.34
N ASN A 840 1.18 40.81 -22.19
CA ASN A 840 1.26 42.06 -22.91
C ASN A 840 0.57 41.94 -24.27
N LEU A 841 -0.68 42.39 -24.36
CA LEU A 841 -1.50 42.38 -25.57
C LEU A 841 -1.63 43.78 -26.20
N SER A 842 -0.76 44.73 -25.82
CA SER A 842 -0.88 46.08 -26.34
C SER A 842 -0.74 46.11 -27.86
N ASP A 843 -1.56 46.91 -28.54
CA ASP A 843 -1.65 46.97 -30.00
C ASP A 843 -2.05 45.64 -30.69
N ALA A 844 -2.44 44.61 -29.95
CA ALA A 844 -2.84 43.34 -30.55
C ALA A 844 -4.19 43.47 -31.29
N ILE A 845 -4.35 42.70 -32.36
CA ILE A 845 -5.57 42.66 -33.17
C ILE A 845 -6.32 41.36 -32.83
N LEU A 846 -7.37 41.47 -32.01
CA LEU A 846 -8.21 40.37 -31.52
C LEU A 846 -9.62 40.40 -32.14
N ILE A 847 -9.76 41.01 -33.32
CA ILE A 847 -11.05 41.14 -34.00
C ILE A 847 -11.68 39.75 -34.21
N GLY A 848 -12.86 39.53 -33.66
CA GLY A 848 -13.61 38.27 -33.73
C GLY A 848 -12.98 37.10 -32.95
N ALA A 849 -11.91 37.32 -32.17
CA ALA A 849 -11.27 36.27 -31.39
C ALA A 849 -12.21 35.69 -30.33
N CYS A 850 -12.09 34.40 -30.04
CA CYS A 850 -12.88 33.74 -29.01
C CYS A 850 -12.09 33.63 -27.71
N LEU A 851 -12.39 34.50 -26.74
CA LEU A 851 -11.74 34.58 -25.42
C LEU A 851 -12.67 34.09 -24.31
N SER A 852 -13.73 33.36 -24.64
CA SER A 852 -14.73 32.96 -23.65
C SER A 852 -14.08 32.10 -22.56
N GLY A 853 -14.30 32.48 -21.29
CA GLY A 853 -13.70 31.84 -20.12
C GLY A 853 -12.19 32.04 -19.96
N ALA A 854 -11.53 32.84 -20.80
CA ALA A 854 -10.11 33.13 -20.66
C ALA A 854 -9.82 33.97 -19.41
N ASP A 855 -8.59 33.86 -18.90
CA ASP A 855 -8.09 34.69 -17.81
C ASP A 855 -7.21 35.81 -18.38
N LEU A 856 -7.69 37.05 -18.35
CA LEU A 856 -6.93 38.25 -18.74
C LEU A 856 -6.51 39.07 -17.52
N SER A 857 -6.52 38.50 -16.32
CA SER A 857 -6.21 39.25 -15.10
C SER A 857 -4.84 39.93 -15.19
N GLY A 858 -4.77 41.24 -14.96
CA GLY A 858 -3.51 42.02 -15.04
C GLY A 858 -2.97 42.29 -16.46
N ALA A 859 -3.59 41.74 -17.51
CA ALA A 859 -3.12 41.86 -18.88
C ALA A 859 -3.10 43.32 -19.38
N ASN A 860 -2.16 43.65 -20.26
CA ASN A 860 -2.06 44.95 -20.91
C ASN A 860 -2.81 44.96 -22.24
N LEU A 861 -3.98 45.59 -22.28
CA LEU A 861 -4.87 45.73 -23.43
C LEU A 861 -4.87 47.15 -24.04
N ARG A 862 -3.84 47.96 -23.77
CA ARG A 862 -3.73 49.31 -24.37
C ARG A 862 -3.66 49.20 -25.88
N ASP A 863 -4.46 50.01 -26.57
CA ASP A 863 -4.49 50.05 -28.05
C ASP A 863 -4.91 48.72 -28.71
N THR A 864 -5.46 47.77 -27.94
CA THR A 864 -5.91 46.47 -28.45
C THR A 864 -7.25 46.60 -29.18
N ASP A 865 -7.39 45.93 -30.32
CA ASP A 865 -8.65 45.88 -31.06
C ASP A 865 -9.44 44.60 -30.76
N LEU A 866 -10.55 44.72 -30.01
CA LEU A 866 -11.43 43.62 -29.62
C LEU A 866 -12.74 43.60 -30.43
N ILE A 867 -12.82 44.26 -31.61
CA ILE A 867 -14.08 44.30 -32.37
C ILE A 867 -14.66 42.90 -32.57
N GLY A 868 -15.90 42.66 -32.13
CA GLY A 868 -16.56 41.37 -32.34
C GLY A 868 -16.01 40.20 -31.53
N ALA A 869 -15.06 40.42 -30.62
CA ALA A 869 -14.49 39.35 -29.81
C ALA A 869 -15.53 38.76 -28.83
N TYR A 870 -15.42 37.46 -28.54
CA TYR A 870 -16.31 36.75 -27.62
C TYR A 870 -15.69 36.71 -26.22
N LEU A 871 -16.31 37.36 -25.24
CA LEU A 871 -15.77 37.57 -23.90
C LEU A 871 -16.63 36.94 -22.78
N ILE A 872 -17.51 35.98 -23.09
CA ILE A 872 -18.39 35.31 -22.12
C ILE A 872 -17.57 34.71 -20.98
N GLY A 873 -17.81 35.14 -19.74
CA GLY A 873 -17.14 34.59 -18.55
C GLY A 873 -15.64 34.89 -18.44
N THR A 874 -15.09 35.78 -19.27
CA THR A 874 -13.67 36.19 -19.24
C THR A 874 -13.36 36.95 -17.95
N ASN A 875 -12.22 36.69 -17.32
CA ASN A 875 -11.76 37.44 -16.16
C ASN A 875 -11.02 38.71 -16.61
N LEU A 876 -11.54 39.90 -16.29
CA LEU A 876 -10.94 41.20 -16.64
C LEU A 876 -10.32 41.90 -15.43
N SER A 877 -10.10 41.22 -14.30
CA SER A 877 -9.53 41.85 -13.10
C SER A 877 -8.21 42.56 -13.39
N ASN A 878 -8.07 43.80 -12.93
CA ASN A 878 -6.83 44.57 -13.00
C ASN A 878 -6.21 44.76 -14.40
N ILE A 879 -6.99 44.61 -15.49
CA ILE A 879 -6.47 44.88 -16.84
C ILE A 879 -5.97 46.32 -16.97
N LYS A 880 -4.95 46.51 -17.80
CA LYS A 880 -4.48 47.85 -18.19
C LYS A 880 -5.09 48.18 -19.55
N TRP A 881 -5.83 49.28 -19.64
CA TRP A 881 -6.52 49.70 -20.86
C TRP A 881 -6.31 51.21 -21.07
N ASN A 882 -6.66 51.72 -22.26
CA ASN A 882 -6.67 53.15 -22.57
C ASN A 882 -7.87 53.48 -23.48
N ASN A 883 -8.04 54.76 -23.86
CA ASN A 883 -9.14 55.19 -24.72
C ASN A 883 -9.04 54.69 -26.17
N GLN A 884 -7.96 53.99 -26.52
CA GLN A 884 -7.75 53.40 -27.84
C GLN A 884 -8.06 51.89 -27.84
N THR A 885 -8.28 51.28 -26.67
CA THR A 885 -8.76 49.91 -26.55
C THR A 885 -10.18 49.82 -27.11
N ASN A 886 -10.39 49.06 -28.18
CA ASN A 886 -11.65 49.05 -28.92
C ASN A 886 -12.57 47.90 -28.51
N TRP A 887 -13.65 48.22 -27.79
CA TRP A 887 -14.63 47.24 -27.29
C TRP A 887 -15.85 47.04 -28.19
N SER A 888 -15.88 47.67 -29.36
CA SER A 888 -17.07 47.76 -30.21
C SER A 888 -17.57 46.39 -30.65
N ASN A 889 -18.89 46.16 -30.61
CA ASN A 889 -19.52 44.90 -31.04
C ASN A 889 -19.01 43.63 -30.32
N THR A 890 -18.35 43.75 -29.16
CA THR A 890 -17.93 42.58 -28.36
C THR A 890 -19.15 41.77 -27.89
N ILE A 891 -19.03 40.44 -27.97
CA ILE A 891 -20.12 39.49 -27.69
C ILE A 891 -19.92 38.90 -26.29
N GLY A 892 -20.97 38.88 -25.48
CA GLY A 892 -20.90 38.37 -24.10
C GLY A 892 -20.10 39.23 -23.12
N LEU A 893 -19.75 40.47 -23.48
CA LEU A 893 -19.00 41.39 -22.61
C LEU A 893 -19.74 41.67 -21.29
N HIS A 894 -21.07 41.69 -21.32
CA HIS A 894 -21.92 41.85 -20.14
C HIS A 894 -21.89 40.65 -19.17
N GLU A 895 -21.28 39.53 -19.56
CA GLU A 895 -21.05 38.31 -18.76
C GLU A 895 -19.59 38.15 -18.33
N ALA A 896 -18.73 39.13 -18.63
CA ALA A 896 -17.35 39.16 -18.13
C ALA A 896 -17.32 39.30 -16.60
N ARG A 897 -16.28 38.75 -15.97
CA ARG A 897 -16.11 38.67 -14.52
C ARG A 897 -15.04 39.68 -14.06
N GLU A 898 -15.21 40.17 -12.83
CA GLU A 898 -14.22 41.01 -12.14
C GLU A 898 -13.80 42.27 -12.94
N VAL A 899 -14.74 42.91 -13.64
CA VAL A 899 -14.47 44.10 -14.45
C VAL A 899 -14.09 45.29 -13.54
N PRO A 900 -12.95 45.97 -13.76
CA PRO A 900 -12.51 47.10 -12.94
C PRO A 900 -13.55 48.23 -12.86
N GLU A 901 -13.72 48.83 -11.68
CA GLU A 901 -14.74 49.87 -11.44
C GLU A 901 -14.54 51.13 -12.31
N ASP A 902 -13.29 51.50 -12.56
CA ASP A 902 -12.92 52.63 -13.42
C ASP A 902 -13.25 52.37 -14.89
N LEU A 903 -13.10 51.13 -15.36
CA LEU A 903 -13.51 50.71 -16.70
C LEU A 903 -15.03 50.70 -16.86
N GLN A 904 -15.78 50.28 -15.82
CA GLN A 904 -17.25 50.32 -15.85
C GLN A 904 -17.80 51.76 -16.01
N GLN A 905 -17.04 52.77 -15.55
CA GLN A 905 -17.39 54.19 -15.68
C GLN A 905 -17.01 54.78 -17.06
N ASN A 906 -16.25 54.05 -17.88
CA ASN A 906 -15.89 54.49 -19.23
C ASN A 906 -17.12 54.47 -20.16
N PRO A 907 -17.46 55.58 -20.85
CA PRO A 907 -18.65 55.65 -21.71
C PRO A 907 -18.64 54.66 -22.90
N GLU A 908 -17.48 54.44 -23.52
CA GLU A 908 -17.36 53.54 -24.68
C GLU A 908 -17.52 52.08 -24.25
N PHE A 909 -16.91 51.71 -23.12
CA PHE A 909 -17.08 50.39 -22.53
C PHE A 909 -18.54 50.13 -22.10
N ALA A 910 -19.17 51.09 -21.41
CA ALA A 910 -20.57 50.97 -21.00
C ALA A 910 -21.52 50.84 -22.20
N ALA A 911 -21.25 51.56 -23.30
CA ALA A 911 -21.99 51.43 -24.55
C ALA A 911 -21.82 50.04 -25.17
N ALA A 912 -20.59 49.50 -25.21
CA ALA A 912 -20.31 48.15 -25.68
C ALA A 912 -21.03 47.07 -24.85
N VAL A 913 -21.03 47.20 -23.51
CA VAL A 913 -21.77 46.29 -22.61
C VAL A 913 -23.27 46.31 -22.92
N ALA A 914 -23.87 47.49 -23.14
CA ALA A 914 -25.28 47.63 -23.47
C ALA A 914 -25.62 47.01 -24.84
N GLN A 915 -24.78 47.23 -25.85
CA GLN A 915 -24.90 46.60 -27.17
C GLN A 915 -24.81 45.07 -27.06
N SER A 916 -23.84 44.57 -26.30
CA SER A 916 -23.63 43.14 -26.05
C SER A 916 -24.85 42.48 -25.40
N ARG A 917 -25.44 43.13 -24.39
CA ARG A 917 -26.65 42.65 -23.71
C ARG A 917 -27.86 42.63 -24.65
N ALA A 918 -28.02 43.67 -25.48
CA ALA A 918 -29.11 43.74 -26.46
C ALA A 918 -28.98 42.65 -27.54
N ALA A 919 -27.76 42.38 -28.01
CA ALA A 919 -27.48 41.33 -28.98
C ALA A 919 -27.80 39.93 -28.43
N SER A 920 -27.42 39.62 -27.18
CA SER A 920 -27.74 38.34 -26.54
C SER A 920 -29.24 38.14 -26.31
N GLN A 921 -30.00 39.20 -26.05
CA GLN A 921 -31.46 39.14 -25.92
C GLN A 921 -32.20 38.92 -27.24
N GLN A 922 -31.57 39.22 -28.39
CA GLN A 922 -32.13 38.96 -29.72
C GLN A 922 -31.83 37.55 -30.24
N GLN A 923 -30.87 36.84 -29.63
CA GLN A 923 -30.48 35.46 -30.00
C GLN A 923 -31.17 34.38 -29.15
N GLN A 924 -31.83 34.75 -28.05
CA GLN A 924 -32.76 33.90 -27.28
C GLN A 924 -34.18 34.03 -27.82
#